data_AF-A0AA40HYR9-F1
#
_entry.id   AF-A0AA40HYR9-F1
#
_cell.length_a   1.000
_cell.length_b   1.000
_cell.length_c   1.000
_cell.angle_alpha   90.00
_cell.angle_beta   90.00
_cell.angle_gamma   90.00
#
_symmetry.space_group_name_H-M   'P 1'
#
loop_
_entity.id
_entity.type
_entity.pdbx_description
1 polymer ?
#
loop_
_entity_poly.entity_id
_entity_poly.type
_entity_poly.pdbx_seq_one_letter_code
_entity_poly.pdbx_strand_id
1 'polypeptide(L)'
;MEGVQIATLLVALSPELLFLGAGVQLRDNGYDGLLIAINPQVSEDQNLIPNIKANVIVIAWSGAHGGDPYTLQYRGCGKEGKHIYFTPDFLLNDDLTAGYGPRGRVFVHEWAHLRWGVFDEYNNEKPFYINGQNQIKVTRCSSDITGMFVCEKGPCPQENCITSKLFQEGCLFLYSSTQNATSSIMFMQSLSSVVEFCNASTHNQEAPNRQNQMCSLRSTWDVISDSTDFHHSSPMNGTELPPPPTFSLVQAGDKVVCLVLDVSSRMAEADRLLRLQQAAEFYLMQIVESQTFVGIFQQQREIRAQLHQINNDEDRKLLVSHLPATVSADAETSICSGLKRGFEVAEKLNGKASGAVLILVTSGHDEHISNCLLTVLSRGSTIHTIALGASADKNLEELSQRTDKSTSNSMIDAFSRISSGTGDIFQQCIQLESMGENVKPHHQLKNTVTVDNSMGNDTTFLVTWQTSGPPEIELFEPNGGKYYTHNFIVNQALKTARLWIPGTAKPGLWTYTLNNTHHSLQSLKVTVTSRASHSAEPPATVEAFVENDSTSFHHPMTIYANVRKGFYPILNATVTATIEPETEDPVTLTLFDDGAGNIHMNVPRKSLGRSEEEQKWGFSRTSSGGSFSVLGVPAGPHPDVLPPCTIIDLEAAQGEEEVTLSWTAPGEDFDQGQADSYEIRMSKSLQNIQDDFNNAILVNTSKLNPQPAGTKEIFTFSPKFFINGPEHQPDEETQESHRIYVAIRTIDKNSLKSAVSNIAQASLFIPPNSAPVLARDYLILKGVLTAMGLIGIICLTIVVTHCILNKKRRADRKEHGIELL
;
A
#
# COMPACT_ATOMS: atom_id res chain seq x y z
N MET A 1 51.13 41.82 -1.23
CA MET A 1 51.46 42.47 -2.50
C MET A 1 51.64 41.38 -3.54
N GLU A 2 50.87 41.51 -4.61
CA GLU A 2 50.90 40.88 -5.93
C GLU A 2 51.91 39.77 -6.30
N GLY A 3 51.40 38.83 -7.11
CA GLY A 3 52.15 37.99 -8.06
C GLY A 3 52.59 36.63 -7.50
N VAL A 4 52.49 35.49 -8.19
CA VAL A 4 52.78 35.21 -9.60
C VAL A 4 52.34 33.77 -9.94
N GLN A 5 51.84 33.59 -11.18
CA GLN A 5 51.81 32.39 -12.07
C GLN A 5 51.26 31.04 -11.58
N ILE A 6 50.21 30.58 -12.29
CA ILE A 6 50.16 29.18 -12.73
C ILE A 6 49.86 29.16 -14.24
N ALA A 7 50.68 28.40 -14.94
CA ALA A 7 50.79 28.29 -16.37
C ALA A 7 49.56 27.62 -17.03
N THR A 8 49.22 28.15 -18.19
CA THR A 8 48.34 27.55 -19.19
C THR A 8 48.99 26.30 -19.77
N LEU A 9 48.39 25.12 -19.60
CA LEU A 9 48.61 23.99 -20.48
C LEU A 9 47.26 23.59 -21.09
N LEU A 10 47.13 23.85 -22.40
CA LEU A 10 46.04 23.36 -23.23
C LEU A 10 46.06 21.83 -23.23
N VAL A 11 45.02 21.21 -22.66
CA VAL A 11 44.57 19.89 -23.11
C VAL A 11 43.30 20.12 -23.91
N ALA A 12 43.39 19.82 -25.20
CA ALA A 12 42.26 19.77 -26.11
C ALA A 12 41.31 18.65 -25.65
N LEU A 13 40.25 19.02 -24.93
CA LEU A 13 39.07 18.19 -24.78
C LEU A 13 38.15 18.48 -25.96
N SER A 14 37.66 17.40 -26.58
CA SER A 14 36.70 17.41 -27.68
C SER A 14 35.45 18.24 -27.33
N PRO A 15 34.74 18.82 -28.31
CA PRO A 15 33.52 19.59 -28.06
C PRO A 15 32.36 18.77 -27.46
N GLU A 16 32.51 17.45 -27.31
CA GLU A 16 31.49 16.54 -26.79
C GLU A 16 31.36 16.55 -25.27
N LEU A 17 32.28 17.19 -24.52
CA LEU A 17 32.18 17.26 -23.05
C LEU A 17 31.48 18.52 -22.49
N LEU A 18 31.03 19.45 -23.33
CA LEU A 18 30.33 20.67 -22.91
C LEU A 18 28.80 20.54 -22.82
N PHE A 19 28.26 19.31 -22.93
CA PHE A 19 26.83 19.00 -22.80
C PHE A 19 26.48 18.09 -21.61
N LEU A 20 27.21 18.18 -20.49
CA LEU A 20 26.67 17.71 -19.20
C LEU A 20 25.80 18.83 -18.60
N GLY A 21 24.70 19.12 -19.29
CA GLY A 21 23.58 19.84 -18.70
C GLY A 21 23.07 19.06 -17.49
N ALA A 22 22.58 19.79 -16.48
CA ALA A 22 22.06 19.25 -15.22
C ALA A 22 21.38 17.89 -15.41
N GLY A 23 21.92 16.84 -14.77
CA GLY A 23 21.51 15.44 -14.91
C GLY A 23 20.16 15.09 -14.29
N VAL A 24 19.26 16.07 -14.18
CA VAL A 24 17.89 15.92 -13.72
C VAL A 24 17.01 16.38 -14.87
N GLN A 25 16.59 15.45 -15.73
CA GLN A 25 15.65 15.74 -16.81
C GLN A 25 14.24 15.39 -16.33
N LEU A 26 13.30 16.31 -16.50
CA LEU A 26 11.90 16.01 -16.27
C LEU A 26 11.39 15.15 -17.43
N ARG A 27 10.89 13.96 -17.12
CA ARG A 27 10.26 13.05 -18.08
C ARG A 27 8.98 12.52 -17.45
N ASP A 28 7.86 12.65 -18.14
CA ASP A 28 6.55 12.10 -17.75
C ASP A 28 6.10 12.47 -16.31
N ASN A 29 6.19 13.76 -15.96
CA ASN A 29 5.85 14.27 -14.62
C ASN A 29 6.66 13.66 -13.45
N GLY A 30 7.82 13.07 -13.76
CA GLY A 30 8.85 12.58 -12.83
C GLY A 30 10.24 13.08 -13.21
N TYR A 31 11.25 12.73 -12.40
CA TYR A 31 12.65 13.07 -12.64
C TYR A 31 13.41 11.83 -13.10
N ASP A 32 14.22 11.96 -14.15
CA ASP A 32 15.20 10.94 -14.54
C ASP A 32 16.41 11.03 -13.58
N GLY A 33 16.62 9.98 -12.76
CA GLY A 33 17.64 9.92 -11.70
C GLY A 33 17.08 9.85 -10.27
N LEU A 34 17.96 9.63 -9.28
CA LEU A 34 17.58 9.56 -7.86
C LEU A 34 17.31 10.94 -7.28
N LEU A 35 16.05 11.25 -6.95
CA LEU A 35 15.70 12.47 -6.23
C LEU A 35 15.63 12.25 -4.71
N ILE A 36 16.42 13.03 -3.98
CA ILE A 36 16.40 13.07 -2.51
C ILE A 36 15.91 14.45 -2.06
N ALA A 37 14.77 14.48 -1.38
CA ALA A 37 14.23 15.70 -0.79
C ALA A 37 14.78 15.88 0.64
N ILE A 38 15.59 16.92 0.83
CA ILE A 38 16.17 17.31 2.13
C ILE A 38 15.69 18.72 2.43
N ASN A 39 15.12 18.96 3.61
CA ASN A 39 14.62 20.27 3.99
C ASN A 39 15.42 20.87 5.16
N PRO A 40 16.42 21.74 4.89
CA PRO A 40 17.26 22.33 5.94
C PRO A 40 16.80 23.71 6.46
N GLN A 41 15.71 24.30 5.95
CA GLN A 41 15.32 25.71 6.25
C GLN A 41 13.83 25.95 6.53
N VAL A 42 13.00 24.91 6.61
CA VAL A 42 11.60 25.06 7.02
C VAL A 42 11.48 24.69 8.49
N SER A 43 10.87 25.57 9.29
CA SER A 43 10.27 25.22 10.59
C SER A 43 9.62 23.84 10.49
N GLU A 44 9.85 22.95 11.46
CA GLU A 44 9.42 21.54 11.52
C GLU A 44 7.97 21.31 11.07
N ASP A 45 7.76 21.35 9.76
CA ASP A 45 6.44 21.21 9.17
C ASP A 45 6.44 19.89 8.41
N GLN A 46 6.16 18.84 9.18
CA GLN A 46 5.98 17.45 8.74
C GLN A 46 5.01 17.27 7.58
N ASN A 47 4.28 18.32 7.32
CA ASN A 47 3.23 18.34 6.37
C ASN A 47 3.74 18.43 4.94
N LEU A 48 4.88 19.06 4.66
CA LEU A 48 5.35 19.39 3.29
C LEU A 48 5.63 18.17 2.39
N ILE A 49 5.71 16.99 2.99
CA ILE A 49 6.32 15.77 2.49
C ILE A 49 5.41 14.81 1.70
N PRO A 50 4.12 14.60 2.03
CA PRO A 50 3.27 13.61 1.39
C PRO A 50 3.05 13.85 -0.11
N ASN A 51 3.32 15.07 -0.58
CA ASN A 51 3.10 15.49 -1.97
C ASN A 51 4.41 15.61 -2.78
N ILE A 52 5.57 15.30 -2.19
CA ILE A 52 6.85 15.34 -2.89
C ILE A 52 7.01 14.04 -3.69
N LYS A 53 7.05 14.15 -5.02
CA LYS A 53 7.42 13.05 -5.92
C LYS A 53 8.94 12.83 -5.89
N ALA A 54 9.47 12.30 -4.78
CA ALA A 54 10.89 11.99 -4.62
C ALA A 54 11.08 10.56 -4.16
N ASN A 55 12.05 9.85 -4.74
CA ASN A 55 12.34 8.46 -4.36
C ASN A 55 12.75 8.34 -2.88
N VAL A 56 13.38 9.38 -2.31
CA VAL A 56 13.78 9.44 -0.90
C VAL A 56 13.36 10.75 -0.28
N ILE A 57 12.76 10.67 0.91
CA ILE A 57 12.26 11.80 1.66
C ILE A 57 12.86 11.80 3.07
N VAL A 58 13.49 12.92 3.48
CA VAL A 58 14.16 13.06 4.78
C VAL A 58 13.41 14.03 5.70
N ILE A 59 12.91 13.56 6.84
CA ILE A 59 11.94 14.31 7.67
C ILE A 59 12.14 14.15 9.19
N ALA A 60 12.02 15.24 9.96
CA ALA A 60 12.09 15.18 11.42
C ALA A 60 10.82 14.50 11.99
N TRP A 61 11.00 13.52 12.88
CA TRP A 61 9.93 12.67 13.41
C TRP A 61 9.18 13.30 14.60
N SER A 62 7.86 13.16 14.68
CA SER A 62 7.04 13.70 15.79
C SER A 62 5.79 12.86 16.09
N GLY A 63 5.95 11.55 16.26
CA GLY A 63 4.90 10.73 16.87
C GLY A 63 5.39 9.45 17.54
N ALA A 64 4.49 8.49 17.78
CA ALA A 64 4.68 7.43 18.78
C ALA A 64 5.53 6.22 18.34
N HIS A 65 6.06 6.20 17.11
CA HIS A 65 6.65 5.00 16.46
C HIS A 65 8.14 5.09 16.06
N GLY A 66 8.93 5.98 16.68
CA GLY A 66 10.40 5.98 16.51
C GLY A 66 10.90 6.47 15.14
N GLY A 67 12.20 6.79 15.04
CA GLY A 67 12.82 7.41 13.86
C GLY A 67 13.31 6.44 12.78
N ASP A 68 12.68 5.25 12.66
CA ASP A 68 13.14 4.13 11.84
C ASP A 68 13.02 4.43 10.33
N PRO A 69 14.05 4.10 9.53
CA PRO A 69 13.96 4.06 8.07
C PRO A 69 12.93 3.05 7.56
N TYR A 70 12.18 3.40 6.51
CA TYR A 70 11.27 2.45 5.85
C TYR A 70 10.92 2.86 4.41
N THR A 71 10.40 1.91 3.63
CA THR A 71 9.92 2.11 2.26
C THR A 71 8.43 1.88 2.18
N LEU A 72 7.71 2.79 1.51
CA LEU A 72 6.29 2.62 1.25
C LEU A 72 6.08 1.70 0.04
N GLN A 73 5.85 0.42 0.31
CA GLN A 73 5.64 -0.63 -0.68
C GLN A 73 4.29 -1.34 -0.46
N TYR A 74 3.30 -0.97 -1.28
CA TYR A 74 1.95 -1.59 -1.30
C TYR A 74 1.68 -2.36 -2.60
N ARG A 75 2.66 -2.44 -3.50
CA ARG A 75 2.55 -3.21 -4.75
C ARG A 75 3.05 -4.63 -4.51
N GLY A 76 2.68 -5.53 -5.43
CA GLY A 76 3.06 -6.94 -5.36
C GLY A 76 4.56 -7.17 -5.59
N CYS A 77 4.97 -8.44 -5.47
CA CYS A 77 6.35 -8.84 -5.71
C CYS A 77 6.88 -8.41 -7.08
N GLY A 78 8.10 -7.89 -7.13
CA GLY A 78 8.75 -7.48 -8.39
C GLY A 78 8.29 -6.12 -8.91
N LYS A 79 7.47 -5.37 -8.15
CA LYS A 79 6.93 -4.06 -8.55
C LYS A 79 7.58 -2.93 -7.76
N GLU A 80 7.99 -1.88 -8.46
CA GLU A 80 8.62 -0.71 -7.84
C GLU A 80 7.67 -0.02 -6.85
N GLY A 81 8.13 0.19 -5.62
CA GLY A 81 7.42 0.86 -4.53
C GLY A 81 7.29 2.37 -4.74
N LYS A 82 6.68 3.07 -3.79
CA LYS A 82 6.40 4.51 -3.92
C LYS A 82 7.64 5.33 -3.57
N HIS A 83 8.00 5.45 -2.29
CA HIS A 83 9.13 6.28 -1.81
C HIS A 83 9.76 5.70 -0.52
N ILE A 84 11.02 6.07 -0.25
CA ILE A 84 11.77 5.77 0.98
C ILE A 84 11.65 6.95 1.95
N TYR A 85 11.47 6.67 3.23
CA TYR A 85 11.47 7.64 4.32
C TYR A 85 12.67 7.48 5.22
N PHE A 86 13.39 8.58 5.45
CA PHE A 86 14.47 8.70 6.42
C PHE A 86 14.20 9.85 7.39
N THR A 87 14.89 9.83 8.52
CA THR A 87 14.89 10.94 9.49
C THR A 87 16.25 11.65 9.52
N PRO A 88 16.29 12.97 9.79
CA PRO A 88 17.53 13.68 10.07
C PRO A 88 18.31 13.03 11.20
N ASP A 89 17.62 12.53 12.25
CA ASP A 89 18.25 11.81 13.35
C ASP A 89 18.97 10.55 12.84
N PHE A 90 18.32 9.71 12.03
CA PHE A 90 18.97 8.55 11.39
C PHE A 90 20.21 8.94 10.57
N LEU A 91 20.15 10.03 9.81
CA LEU A 91 21.25 10.46 8.94
C LEU A 91 22.41 11.12 9.69
N LEU A 92 22.14 11.80 10.82
CA LEU A 92 23.12 12.63 11.52
C LEU A 92 23.61 12.03 12.85
N ASN A 93 22.81 11.17 13.50
CA ASN A 93 23.13 10.57 14.78
C ASN A 93 23.88 9.25 14.59
N ASP A 94 25.18 9.27 14.87
CA ASP A 94 26.04 8.09 14.73
C ASP A 94 25.74 6.99 15.75
N ASP A 95 25.09 7.30 16.88
CA ASP A 95 24.73 6.30 17.89
C ASP A 95 23.72 5.28 17.35
N LEU A 96 22.90 5.67 16.38
CA LEU A 96 21.93 4.79 15.73
C LEU A 96 22.58 3.73 14.83
N THR A 97 23.82 3.93 14.40
CA THR A 97 24.54 2.94 13.58
C THR A 97 24.83 1.64 14.33
N ALA A 98 24.87 1.67 15.67
CA ALA A 98 24.99 0.47 16.49
C ALA A 98 23.74 -0.43 16.41
N GLY A 99 22.57 0.15 16.18
CA GLY A 99 21.29 -0.56 16.06
C GLY A 99 20.99 -1.02 14.63
N TYR A 100 20.99 -0.08 13.66
CA TYR A 100 20.61 -0.39 12.27
C TYR A 100 21.78 -0.91 11.42
N GLY A 101 23.03 -0.63 11.84
CA GLY A 101 24.23 -0.87 11.04
C GLY A 101 24.64 0.32 10.17
N PRO A 102 25.55 0.10 9.20
CA PRO A 102 26.03 1.14 8.30
C PRO A 102 24.89 1.73 7.46
N ARG A 103 24.78 3.06 7.43
CA ARG A 103 23.70 3.78 6.70
C ARG A 103 23.59 3.38 5.23
N GLY A 104 24.71 3.13 4.55
CA GLY A 104 24.70 2.66 3.17
C GLY A 104 24.01 1.31 3.00
N ARG A 105 24.13 0.41 3.99
CA ARG A 105 23.49 -0.91 3.95
C ARG A 105 21.99 -0.84 4.24
N VAL A 106 21.61 0.04 5.15
CA VAL A 106 20.18 0.37 5.39
C VAL A 106 19.57 1.00 4.14
N PHE A 107 20.27 1.91 3.46
CA PHE A 107 19.80 2.45 2.19
C PHE A 107 19.66 1.37 1.12
N VAL A 108 20.58 0.40 1.03
CA VAL A 108 20.45 -0.74 0.09
C VAL A 108 19.23 -1.62 0.43
N HIS A 109 18.96 -1.84 1.72
CA HIS A 109 17.78 -2.58 2.18
C HIS A 109 16.47 -1.88 1.74
N GLU A 110 16.34 -0.58 2.03
CA GLU A 110 15.18 0.22 1.60
C GLU A 110 15.10 0.38 0.08
N TRP A 111 16.23 0.55 -0.59
CA TRP A 111 16.30 0.60 -2.04
C TRP A 111 15.82 -0.70 -2.69
N ALA A 112 16.07 -1.86 -2.08
CA ALA A 112 15.59 -3.13 -2.60
C ALA A 112 14.05 -3.20 -2.55
N HIS A 113 13.43 -2.77 -1.46
CA HIS A 113 11.97 -2.62 -1.38
C HIS A 113 11.43 -1.67 -2.44
N LEU A 114 12.09 -0.52 -2.61
CA LEU A 114 11.67 0.51 -3.55
C LEU A 114 11.82 0.02 -4.98
N ARG A 115 13.02 -0.31 -5.42
CA ARG A 115 13.34 -0.52 -6.84
C ARG A 115 12.85 -1.86 -7.39
N TRP A 116 13.02 -2.93 -6.61
CA TRP A 116 12.77 -4.30 -7.08
C TRP A 116 11.51 -4.93 -6.48
N GLY A 117 10.86 -4.28 -5.52
CA GLY A 117 9.63 -4.80 -4.93
C GLY A 117 9.81 -6.14 -4.20
N VAL A 118 10.93 -6.27 -3.49
CA VAL A 118 11.17 -7.38 -2.55
C VAL A 118 10.69 -7.01 -1.16
N PHE A 119 10.58 -7.99 -0.26
CA PHE A 119 10.06 -7.83 1.10
C PHE A 119 11.04 -8.35 2.15
N ASP A 120 10.72 -8.06 3.42
CA ASP A 120 11.54 -8.48 4.55
C ASP A 120 11.58 -10.01 4.70
N GLU A 121 12.75 -10.50 5.07
CA GLU A 121 13.01 -11.93 5.31
C GLU A 121 12.97 -12.31 6.80
N TYR A 122 12.61 -11.35 7.65
CA TYR A 122 12.23 -11.54 9.06
C TYR A 122 10.72 -11.34 9.24
N ASN A 123 10.21 -11.71 10.42
CA ASN A 123 8.82 -11.47 10.80
C ASN A 123 8.74 -11.20 12.31
N ASN A 124 8.25 -10.03 12.70
CA ASN A 124 8.16 -9.63 14.11
C ASN A 124 6.97 -10.29 14.85
N GLU A 125 5.91 -10.68 14.14
CA GLU A 125 4.74 -11.35 14.71
C GLU A 125 4.95 -12.86 14.83
N LYS A 126 5.63 -13.44 13.83
CA LYS A 126 6.04 -14.85 13.79
C LYS A 126 7.58 -14.94 13.75
N PRO A 127 8.31 -14.51 14.80
CA PRO A 127 9.78 -14.54 14.83
C PRO A 127 10.35 -15.95 14.87
N PHE A 128 9.51 -16.94 15.21
CA PHE A 128 9.85 -18.34 15.27
C PHE A 128 8.78 -19.16 14.57
N TYR A 129 9.18 -20.32 14.06
CA TYR A 129 8.28 -21.30 13.48
C TYR A 129 8.79 -22.71 13.72
N ILE A 130 7.90 -23.69 13.61
CA ILE A 130 8.27 -25.11 13.67
C ILE A 130 8.50 -25.56 12.22
N ASN A 131 9.71 -25.98 11.93
CA ASN A 131 10.06 -26.47 10.60
C ASN A 131 9.51 -27.88 10.37
N GLY A 132 9.69 -28.38 9.14
CA GLY A 132 9.35 -29.76 8.78
C GLY A 132 9.81 -30.75 9.85
N GLN A 133 11.06 -30.75 10.27
CA GLN A 133 11.62 -31.72 11.23
C GLN A 133 11.18 -31.55 12.69
N ASN A 134 10.08 -30.83 12.97
CA ASN A 134 9.59 -30.50 14.30
C ASN A 134 10.62 -29.72 15.16
N GLN A 135 11.54 -29.02 14.50
CA GLN A 135 12.54 -28.20 15.15
C GLN A 135 12.07 -26.75 15.09
N ILE A 136 12.17 -26.06 16.22
CA ILE A 136 11.94 -24.61 16.21
C ILE A 136 13.11 -23.96 15.49
N LYS A 137 12.77 -23.10 14.54
CA LYS A 137 13.69 -22.26 13.79
C LYS A 137 13.27 -20.81 13.96
N VAL A 138 14.25 -19.94 13.84
CA VAL A 138 14.05 -18.49 13.75
C VAL A 138 13.61 -18.18 12.33
N THR A 139 12.65 -17.29 12.17
CA THR A 139 12.19 -16.82 10.86
C THR A 139 13.29 -15.97 10.22
N ARG A 140 14.02 -16.54 9.27
CA ARG A 140 15.14 -15.93 8.55
C ARG A 140 15.39 -16.67 7.23
N CYS A 141 15.96 -15.97 6.24
CA CYS A 141 16.47 -16.62 5.03
C CYS A 141 17.66 -17.54 5.37
N SER A 142 18.85 -16.99 5.67
CA SER A 142 20.02 -17.84 5.86
C SER A 142 20.02 -18.50 7.22
N SER A 143 20.20 -19.84 7.25
CA SER A 143 20.43 -20.62 8.47
C SER A 143 21.83 -20.42 9.09
N ASP A 144 22.74 -19.78 8.36
CA ASP A 144 24.13 -19.56 8.80
C ASP A 144 24.23 -18.47 9.86
N ILE A 145 23.22 -17.61 9.97
CA ILE A 145 23.18 -16.60 11.02
C ILE A 145 23.04 -17.25 12.40
N THR A 146 24.05 -17.11 13.24
CA THR A 146 24.06 -17.73 14.57
C THR A 146 23.64 -16.74 15.65
N GLY A 147 23.14 -17.26 16.76
CA GLY A 147 22.63 -16.46 17.88
C GLY A 147 22.22 -17.31 19.07
N MET A 148 21.63 -16.68 20.08
CA MET A 148 21.24 -17.28 21.35
C MET A 148 19.83 -16.86 21.76
N PHE A 149 19.09 -17.78 22.37
CA PHE A 149 17.76 -17.52 22.90
C PHE A 149 17.82 -16.90 24.29
N VAL A 150 16.95 -15.93 24.54
CA VAL A 150 16.80 -15.23 25.83
C VAL A 150 15.35 -15.34 26.28
N CYS A 151 15.16 -15.84 27.50
CA CYS A 151 13.89 -15.96 28.20
C CYS A 151 13.78 -14.85 29.28
N GLU A 152 12.65 -14.75 29.98
CA GLU A 152 12.45 -13.76 31.06
C GLU A 152 13.54 -13.77 32.15
N LYS A 153 14.20 -14.92 32.38
CA LYS A 153 15.27 -15.10 33.39
C LYS A 153 16.70 -14.99 32.84
N GLY A 154 16.87 -14.53 31.59
CA GLY A 154 18.16 -14.43 30.92
C GLY A 154 18.36 -15.47 29.81
N PRO A 155 19.62 -15.71 29.38
CA PRO A 155 19.94 -16.68 28.33
C PRO A 155 19.41 -18.06 28.70
N CYS A 156 18.75 -18.72 27.75
CA CYS A 156 18.14 -20.01 27.98
C CYS A 156 18.37 -20.95 26.78
N PRO A 157 18.40 -22.28 27.01
CA PRO A 157 18.30 -23.25 25.93
C PRO A 157 16.99 -23.03 25.16
N GLN A 158 17.01 -23.33 23.86
CA GLN A 158 15.86 -23.24 22.97
C GLN A 158 14.60 -23.94 23.54
N GLU A 159 14.80 -25.04 24.26
CA GLU A 159 13.75 -25.85 24.89
C GLU A 159 12.93 -25.09 25.94
N ASN A 160 13.53 -24.10 26.61
CA ASN A 160 12.86 -23.32 27.65
C ASN A 160 11.96 -22.21 27.09
N CYS A 161 12.05 -21.91 25.79
CA CYS A 161 11.14 -20.99 25.11
C CYS A 161 9.82 -21.64 24.67
N ILE A 162 9.60 -22.91 25.04
CA ILE A 162 8.52 -23.76 24.55
C ILE A 162 7.75 -24.31 25.75
N THR A 163 6.45 -24.07 25.81
CA THR A 163 5.57 -24.86 26.67
C THR A 163 4.43 -25.43 25.82
N SER A 164 4.36 -26.77 25.69
CA SER A 164 3.24 -27.46 25.02
C SER A 164 2.91 -26.96 23.60
N LYS A 165 3.93 -26.79 22.74
CA LYS A 165 3.81 -26.29 21.34
C LYS A 165 3.32 -24.83 21.22
N LEU A 166 3.23 -24.08 22.31
CA LEU A 166 2.95 -22.65 22.32
C LEU A 166 4.22 -21.88 22.72
N PHE A 167 4.48 -20.78 22.01
CA PHE A 167 5.60 -19.89 22.30
C PHE A 167 5.34 -19.13 23.59
N GLN A 168 6.34 -19.11 24.48
CA GLN A 168 6.25 -18.34 25.72
C GLN A 168 6.46 -16.86 25.41
N GLU A 169 5.50 -16.02 25.83
CA GLU A 169 5.61 -14.56 25.71
C GLU A 169 6.89 -14.09 26.43
N GLY A 170 7.72 -13.27 25.77
CA GLY A 170 9.00 -12.80 26.31
C GLY A 170 10.27 -13.54 25.82
N CYS A 171 10.14 -14.54 24.93
CA CYS A 171 11.30 -15.17 24.28
C CYS A 171 11.84 -14.35 23.10
N LEU A 172 13.15 -14.11 23.08
CA LEU A 172 13.87 -13.37 22.03
C LEU A 172 15.05 -14.18 21.49
N PHE A 173 15.40 -13.98 20.22
CA PHE A 173 16.62 -14.49 19.63
C PHE A 173 17.60 -13.34 19.38
N LEU A 174 18.75 -13.39 20.05
CA LEU A 174 19.82 -12.41 19.89
C LEU A 174 20.90 -12.99 18.99
N TYR A 175 21.11 -12.37 17.85
CA TYR A 175 22.16 -12.75 16.90
C TYR A 175 23.56 -12.43 17.45
N SER A 176 24.53 -13.26 17.09
CA SER A 176 25.94 -13.03 17.41
C SER A 176 26.49 -11.86 16.58
N SER A 177 27.04 -10.83 17.22
CA SER A 177 27.62 -9.69 16.50
C SER A 177 28.84 -10.06 15.66
N THR A 178 29.55 -11.13 16.02
CA THR A 178 30.70 -11.67 15.29
C THR A 178 30.35 -13.02 14.69
N GLN A 179 30.25 -13.08 13.36
CA GLN A 179 29.94 -14.29 12.59
C GLN A 179 30.31 -14.14 11.12
N ASN A 180 30.34 -15.25 10.39
CA ASN A 180 30.78 -15.30 8.98
C ASN A 180 29.61 -15.38 7.97
N ALA A 181 28.36 -15.33 8.43
CA ALA A 181 27.19 -15.37 7.55
C ALA A 181 27.15 -14.10 6.68
N THR A 182 27.08 -14.27 5.36
CA THR A 182 27.11 -13.16 4.38
C THR A 182 25.73 -12.70 3.92
N SER A 183 24.71 -13.52 4.13
CA SER A 183 23.34 -13.31 3.69
C SER A 183 22.38 -13.36 4.89
N SER A 184 21.33 -12.53 4.97
CA SER A 184 20.77 -11.67 3.92
C SER A 184 20.60 -10.22 4.39
N ILE A 185 20.84 -9.25 3.50
CA ILE A 185 20.54 -7.82 3.72
C ILE A 185 19.07 -7.60 4.08
N MET A 186 18.14 -8.38 3.52
CA MET A 186 16.70 -8.28 3.83
C MET A 186 16.32 -8.93 5.17
N PHE A 187 17.28 -9.53 5.88
CA PHE A 187 17.08 -10.10 7.20
C PHE A 187 17.78 -9.29 8.30
N MET A 188 19.08 -9.02 8.14
CA MET A 188 19.89 -8.38 9.18
C MET A 188 21.04 -7.55 8.59
N GLN A 189 20.68 -6.41 8.01
CA GLN A 189 21.61 -5.41 7.47
C GLN A 189 22.54 -4.80 8.54
N SER A 190 22.27 -4.99 9.83
CA SER A 190 23.13 -4.48 10.91
C SER A 190 24.44 -5.26 11.09
N LEU A 191 24.49 -6.54 10.71
CA LEU A 191 25.66 -7.40 10.88
C LEU A 191 26.77 -7.02 9.89
N SER A 192 28.00 -6.83 10.38
CA SER A 192 29.11 -6.39 9.53
C SER A 192 29.47 -7.39 8.43
N SER A 193 29.26 -8.68 8.66
CA SER A 193 29.51 -9.77 7.70
C SER A 193 28.43 -9.90 6.63
N VAL A 194 27.21 -9.40 6.86
CA VAL A 194 26.12 -9.46 5.89
C VAL A 194 26.33 -8.41 4.81
N VAL A 195 26.55 -8.87 3.58
CA VAL A 195 26.82 -8.04 2.39
C VAL A 195 26.10 -8.54 1.13
N GLU A 196 25.39 -9.66 1.23
CA GLU A 196 24.71 -10.33 0.13
C GLU A 196 23.19 -10.37 0.34
N PHE A 197 22.44 -10.46 -0.75
CA PHE A 197 21.03 -10.83 -0.72
C PHE A 197 20.87 -12.35 -0.63
N CYS A 198 19.75 -12.77 -0.06
CA CYS A 198 19.33 -14.16 -0.07
C CYS A 198 19.21 -14.71 -1.49
N ASN A 199 19.96 -15.78 -1.76
CA ASN A 199 19.93 -16.50 -3.04
C ASN A 199 19.41 -17.93 -2.84
N ALA A 200 19.25 -18.67 -3.94
CA ALA A 200 18.75 -20.05 -3.93
C ALA A 200 19.50 -21.01 -2.99
N SER A 201 20.79 -20.79 -2.69
CA SER A 201 21.57 -21.63 -1.78
C SER A 201 21.38 -21.30 -0.30
N THR A 202 21.11 -20.03 0.01
CA THR A 202 20.88 -19.56 1.39
C THR A 202 19.40 -19.50 1.75
N HIS A 203 18.50 -19.60 0.77
CA HIS A 203 17.08 -19.36 0.94
C HIS A 203 16.39 -20.42 1.78
N ASN A 204 15.54 -19.95 2.69
CA ASN A 204 14.72 -20.79 3.54
C ASN A 204 13.25 -20.54 3.23
N GLN A 205 12.70 -21.43 2.41
CA GLN A 205 11.32 -21.37 1.96
C GLN A 205 10.30 -21.62 3.09
N GLU A 206 10.71 -22.26 4.19
CA GLU A 206 9.80 -22.55 5.30
C GLU A 206 9.59 -21.36 6.24
N ALA A 207 10.45 -20.34 6.16
CA ALA A 207 10.36 -19.18 7.04
C ALA A 207 9.07 -18.40 6.73
N PRO A 208 8.19 -18.15 7.72
CA PRO A 208 6.96 -17.37 7.52
C PRO A 208 7.29 -15.87 7.45
N ASN A 209 8.11 -15.47 6.48
CA ASN A 209 8.44 -14.08 6.20
C ASN A 209 7.64 -13.55 5.00
N ARG A 210 7.62 -12.22 4.86
CA ARG A 210 6.79 -11.55 3.86
C ARG A 210 7.31 -11.80 2.44
N GLN A 211 8.62 -11.92 2.27
CA GLN A 211 9.22 -12.31 0.99
C GLN A 211 8.66 -13.64 0.48
N ASN A 212 8.64 -14.67 1.31
CA ASN A 212 8.08 -15.97 0.97
C ASN A 212 6.59 -15.89 0.64
N GLN A 213 5.82 -15.15 1.45
CA GLN A 213 4.37 -15.01 1.27
C GLN A 213 4.01 -14.29 -0.03
N MET A 214 4.66 -13.16 -0.32
CA MET A 214 4.31 -12.27 -1.44
C MET A 214 4.97 -12.69 -2.76
N CYS A 215 6.15 -13.31 -2.70
CA CYS A 215 6.94 -13.68 -3.88
C CYS A 215 6.89 -15.18 -4.21
N SER A 216 5.82 -15.87 -3.79
CA SER A 216 5.62 -17.30 -4.09
C SER A 216 6.83 -18.16 -3.71
N LEU A 217 7.40 -17.93 -2.51
CA LEU A 217 8.55 -18.64 -1.96
C LEU A 217 9.88 -18.45 -2.72
N ARG A 218 9.98 -17.45 -3.62
CA ARG A 218 11.23 -17.09 -4.29
C ARG A 218 12.17 -16.31 -3.37
N SER A 219 13.48 -16.53 -3.53
CA SER A 219 14.48 -15.75 -2.80
C SER A 219 14.50 -14.30 -3.28
N THR A 220 14.99 -13.40 -2.43
CA THR A 220 15.16 -11.98 -2.79
C THR A 220 15.98 -11.82 -4.07
N TRP A 221 17.08 -12.56 -4.22
CA TRP A 221 17.95 -12.46 -5.38
C TRP A 221 17.30 -12.96 -6.66
N ASP A 222 16.45 -14.00 -6.60
CA ASP A 222 15.73 -14.47 -7.77
C ASP A 222 14.81 -13.38 -8.33
N VAL A 223 14.17 -12.58 -7.46
CA VAL A 223 13.31 -11.47 -7.88
C VAL A 223 14.13 -10.31 -8.44
N ILE A 224 15.25 -9.97 -7.80
CA ILE A 224 16.14 -8.88 -8.25
C ILE A 224 16.75 -9.19 -9.62
N SER A 225 17.27 -10.41 -9.80
CA SER A 225 17.95 -10.81 -11.05
C SER A 225 17.03 -10.91 -12.27
N ASP A 226 15.73 -11.14 -12.05
CA ASP A 226 14.68 -11.10 -13.08
C ASP A 226 14.18 -9.68 -13.39
N SER A 227 14.71 -8.65 -12.73
CA SER A 227 14.28 -7.27 -12.99
C SER A 227 14.90 -6.71 -14.29
N THR A 228 14.25 -5.68 -14.84
CA THR A 228 14.71 -4.97 -16.05
C THR A 228 16.12 -4.38 -15.90
N ASP A 229 16.52 -4.05 -14.66
CA ASP A 229 17.85 -3.53 -14.34
C ASP A 229 18.97 -4.53 -14.68
N PHE A 230 18.69 -5.85 -14.58
CA PHE A 230 19.68 -6.92 -14.80
C PHE A 230 19.49 -7.66 -16.14
N HIS A 231 18.31 -7.63 -16.75
CA HIS A 231 18.09 -8.22 -18.08
C HIS A 231 18.94 -7.58 -19.20
N HIS A 232 19.27 -6.30 -19.06
CA HIS A 232 20.00 -5.53 -20.09
C HIS A 232 21.39 -5.05 -19.64
N SER A 233 21.84 -5.43 -18.44
CA SER A 233 23.15 -5.04 -17.91
C SER A 233 24.06 -6.26 -17.73
N SER A 234 25.33 -6.09 -18.09
CA SER A 234 26.37 -7.07 -17.77
C SER A 234 27.02 -6.69 -16.44
N PRO A 235 27.23 -7.65 -15.51
CA PRO A 235 27.97 -7.41 -14.29
C PRO A 235 29.32 -6.74 -14.58
N MET A 236 29.74 -5.79 -13.74
CA MET A 236 31.09 -5.22 -13.85
C MET A 236 32.13 -6.33 -13.67
N ASN A 237 32.92 -6.58 -14.72
CA ASN A 237 34.02 -7.53 -14.67
C ASN A 237 35.24 -6.86 -14.04
N GLY A 238 35.38 -6.90 -12.71
CA GLY A 238 36.63 -6.50 -12.06
C GLY A 238 36.49 -5.97 -10.63
N THR A 239 37.65 -5.67 -10.03
CA THR A 239 37.81 -4.95 -8.75
C THR A 239 37.62 -3.44 -8.88
N GLU A 240 37.17 -2.96 -10.05
CA GLU A 240 36.95 -1.54 -10.30
C GLU A 240 35.68 -1.09 -9.57
N LEU A 241 35.83 -0.07 -8.73
CA LEU A 241 34.70 0.53 -8.03
C LEU A 241 33.81 1.28 -9.03
N PRO A 242 32.48 1.28 -8.83
CA PRO A 242 31.58 2.10 -9.63
C PRO A 242 31.99 3.58 -9.52
N PRO A 243 31.77 4.38 -10.58
CA PRO A 243 32.07 5.81 -10.54
C PRO A 243 31.27 6.48 -9.41
N PRO A 244 31.85 7.49 -8.72
CA PRO A 244 31.17 8.16 -7.63
C PRO A 244 29.89 8.85 -8.16
N PRO A 245 28.77 8.78 -7.41
CA PRO A 245 27.52 9.42 -7.82
C PRO A 245 27.68 10.95 -7.82
N THR A 246 27.00 11.61 -8.76
CA THR A 246 26.92 13.08 -8.84
C THR A 246 25.62 13.54 -8.20
N PHE A 247 25.71 14.45 -7.23
CA PHE A 247 24.53 15.03 -6.56
C PHE A 247 24.26 16.44 -7.06
N SER A 248 22.98 16.77 -7.29
CA SER A 248 22.51 18.13 -7.57
C SER A 248 21.58 18.57 -6.45
N LEU A 249 21.84 19.73 -5.84
CA LEU A 249 20.98 20.33 -4.82
C LEU A 249 20.07 21.38 -5.46
N VAL A 250 18.76 21.25 -5.27
CA VAL A 250 17.74 22.16 -5.80
C VAL A 250 16.86 22.70 -4.67
N GLN A 251 16.42 23.95 -4.78
CA GLN A 251 15.52 24.60 -3.82
C GLN A 251 14.26 25.09 -4.55
N ALA A 252 13.11 24.98 -3.91
CA ALA A 252 11.86 25.50 -4.44
C ALA A 252 11.93 27.03 -4.60
N GLY A 253 11.57 27.52 -5.79
CA GLY A 253 11.40 28.95 -6.06
C GLY A 253 9.98 29.43 -5.78
N ASP A 254 9.72 30.70 -6.12
CA ASP A 254 8.38 31.28 -6.01
C ASP A 254 7.35 30.49 -6.83
N LYS A 255 6.17 30.30 -6.24
CA LYS A 255 5.10 29.51 -6.84
C LYS A 255 4.39 30.28 -7.94
N VAL A 256 4.30 29.65 -9.11
CA VAL A 256 3.59 30.21 -10.26
C VAL A 256 2.53 29.22 -10.73
N VAL A 257 1.28 29.67 -10.74
CA VAL A 257 0.13 28.94 -11.26
C VAL A 257 -0.45 29.69 -12.45
N CYS A 258 -0.71 28.98 -13.55
CA CYS A 258 -1.20 29.55 -14.80
C CYS A 258 -2.48 28.84 -15.23
N LEU A 259 -3.62 29.54 -15.22
CA LEU A 259 -4.89 29.03 -15.72
C LEU A 259 -5.00 29.26 -17.23
N VAL A 260 -5.03 28.19 -18.02
CA VAL A 260 -5.20 28.20 -19.47
C VAL A 260 -6.61 27.70 -19.80
N LEU A 261 -7.52 28.64 -20.09
CA LEU A 261 -8.95 28.38 -20.17
C LEU A 261 -9.45 28.39 -21.62
N ASP A 262 -10.13 27.32 -22.02
CA ASP A 262 -10.86 27.23 -23.29
C ASP A 262 -12.16 28.06 -23.23
N VAL A 263 -12.39 28.84 -24.29
CA VAL A 263 -13.59 29.68 -24.49
C VAL A 263 -14.19 29.50 -25.89
N SER A 264 -13.87 28.40 -26.56
CA SER A 264 -14.41 28.05 -27.86
C SER A 264 -15.94 27.91 -27.83
N SER A 265 -16.55 27.89 -29.02
CA SER A 265 -18.00 27.72 -29.16
C SER A 265 -18.54 26.45 -28.49
N ARG A 266 -17.74 25.38 -28.40
CA ARG A 266 -18.10 24.11 -27.71
C ARG A 266 -18.27 24.27 -26.20
N MET A 267 -17.71 25.32 -25.61
CA MET A 267 -17.90 25.65 -24.20
C MET A 267 -19.31 26.19 -23.91
N ALA A 268 -20.12 26.48 -24.93
CA ALA A 268 -21.52 26.85 -24.79
C ALA A 268 -22.44 25.64 -24.56
N GLU A 269 -21.98 24.43 -24.88
CA GLU A 269 -22.75 23.20 -24.69
C GLU A 269 -22.76 22.79 -23.21
N ALA A 270 -23.89 22.21 -22.76
CA ALA A 270 -24.03 21.58 -21.44
C ALA A 270 -23.52 22.42 -20.25
N ASP A 271 -23.67 23.75 -20.33
CA ASP A 271 -23.18 24.72 -19.34
C ASP A 271 -21.68 24.57 -19.00
N ARG A 272 -20.86 24.06 -19.93
CA ARG A 272 -19.42 23.82 -19.72
C ARG A 272 -18.66 25.07 -19.27
N LEU A 273 -18.89 26.22 -19.91
CA LEU A 273 -18.26 27.48 -19.52
C LEU A 273 -18.63 27.88 -18.08
N LEU A 274 -19.91 27.74 -17.71
CA LEU A 274 -20.37 28.04 -16.36
C LEU A 274 -19.69 27.14 -15.33
N ARG A 275 -19.63 25.83 -15.60
CA ARG A 275 -18.96 24.85 -14.73
C ARG A 275 -17.47 25.18 -14.57
N LEU A 276 -16.80 25.56 -15.66
CA LEU A 276 -15.41 26.05 -15.64
C LEU A 276 -15.27 27.27 -14.74
N GLN A 277 -16.15 28.27 -14.90
CA GLN A 277 -16.10 29.48 -14.09
C GLN A 277 -16.32 29.18 -12.61
N GLN A 278 -17.27 28.31 -12.27
CA GLN A 278 -17.57 27.88 -10.90
C GLN A 278 -16.35 27.18 -10.27
N ALA A 279 -15.74 26.24 -10.99
CA ALA A 279 -14.57 25.51 -10.50
C ALA A 279 -13.34 26.42 -10.39
N ALA A 280 -13.11 27.33 -11.34
CA ALA A 280 -12.03 28.30 -11.29
C ALA A 280 -12.22 29.34 -10.18
N GLU A 281 -13.45 29.80 -9.92
CA GLU A 281 -13.76 30.66 -8.77
C GLU A 281 -13.43 29.94 -7.47
N PHE A 282 -13.91 28.70 -7.30
CA PHE A 282 -13.58 27.89 -6.13
C PHE A 282 -12.07 27.72 -5.96
N TYR A 283 -11.35 27.41 -7.04
CA TYR A 283 -9.91 27.25 -7.02
C TYR A 283 -9.18 28.51 -6.53
N LEU A 284 -9.48 29.66 -7.14
CA LEU A 284 -8.86 30.95 -6.83
C LEU A 284 -9.24 31.45 -5.43
N MET A 285 -10.45 31.18 -4.98
CA MET A 285 -10.96 31.68 -3.71
C MET A 285 -10.61 30.80 -2.51
N GLN A 286 -10.40 29.50 -2.70
CA GLN A 286 -10.30 28.52 -1.61
C GLN A 286 -9.04 27.64 -1.68
N ILE A 287 -8.63 27.22 -2.88
CA ILE A 287 -7.55 26.21 -3.03
C ILE A 287 -6.17 26.85 -3.10
N VAL A 288 -5.99 27.88 -3.94
CA VAL A 288 -4.67 28.50 -4.15
C VAL A 288 -4.15 29.11 -2.84
N GLU A 289 -2.95 28.73 -2.43
CA GLU A 289 -2.28 29.30 -1.25
C GLU A 289 -1.91 30.78 -1.43
N SER A 290 -1.90 31.52 -0.33
CA SER A 290 -1.36 32.89 -0.29
C SER A 290 0.11 32.91 -0.70
N GLN A 291 0.61 34.06 -1.15
CA GLN A 291 1.94 34.27 -1.75
C GLN A 291 2.17 33.61 -3.12
N THR A 292 1.21 32.85 -3.65
CA THR A 292 1.27 32.28 -5.00
C THR A 292 1.02 33.34 -6.07
N PHE A 293 1.82 33.34 -7.14
CA PHE A 293 1.59 34.15 -8.33
C PHE A 293 0.64 33.42 -9.28
N VAL A 294 -0.46 34.07 -9.67
CA VAL A 294 -1.45 33.50 -10.58
C VAL A 294 -1.54 34.30 -11.87
N GLY A 295 -1.50 33.61 -13.01
CA GLY A 295 -1.82 34.17 -14.31
C GLY A 295 -3.07 33.51 -14.91
N ILE A 296 -3.87 34.28 -15.66
CA ILE A 296 -5.09 33.79 -16.32
C ILE A 296 -5.04 34.10 -17.81
N PHE A 297 -5.26 33.07 -18.63
CA PHE A 297 -5.11 33.11 -20.08
C PHE A 297 -6.30 32.44 -20.77
N GLN A 298 -6.67 32.99 -21.91
CA GLN A 298 -7.62 32.35 -22.83
C GLN A 298 -6.84 31.72 -23.99
N GLN A 299 -7.26 30.54 -24.45
CA GLN A 299 -6.70 29.95 -25.67
C GLN A 299 -6.88 30.92 -26.86
N GLN A 300 -5.82 31.15 -27.64
CA GLN A 300 -5.74 32.07 -28.80
C GLN A 300 -5.94 33.60 -28.56
N ARG A 301 -6.05 34.12 -27.32
CA ARG A 301 -6.35 35.55 -27.05
C ARG A 301 -5.37 36.26 -26.10
N GLU A 302 -5.70 37.52 -25.77
CA GLU A 302 -4.99 38.40 -24.82
C GLU A 302 -4.83 37.79 -23.43
N ILE A 303 -3.76 38.19 -22.74
CA ILE A 303 -3.55 37.90 -21.33
C ILE A 303 -4.65 38.60 -20.53
N ARG A 304 -5.53 37.83 -19.86
CA ARG A 304 -6.60 38.38 -19.02
C ARG A 304 -6.03 38.94 -17.71
N ALA A 305 -5.11 38.19 -17.10
CA ALA A 305 -4.35 38.64 -15.94
C ALA A 305 -2.87 38.25 -16.10
N GLN A 306 -1.96 39.23 -15.94
CA GLN A 306 -0.54 38.93 -15.75
C GLN A 306 -0.35 38.23 -14.40
N LEU A 307 0.88 37.80 -14.09
CA LEU A 307 1.20 37.23 -12.78
C LEU A 307 0.86 38.23 -11.66
N HIS A 308 -0.19 37.90 -10.91
CA HIS A 308 -0.64 38.66 -9.74
C HIS A 308 -0.46 37.79 -8.50
N GLN A 309 0.17 38.35 -7.47
CA GLN A 309 0.41 37.62 -6.23
C GLN A 309 -0.82 37.70 -5.32
N ILE A 310 -1.25 36.55 -4.78
CA ILE A 310 -2.38 36.50 -3.84
C ILE A 310 -1.89 36.81 -2.42
N ASN A 311 -2.23 37.99 -1.90
CA ASN A 311 -1.90 38.37 -0.52
C ASN A 311 -3.13 38.43 0.39
N ASN A 312 -4.31 38.70 -0.16
CA ASN A 312 -5.56 38.84 0.57
C ASN A 312 -6.78 38.45 -0.30
N ASP A 313 -7.98 38.51 0.28
CA ASP A 313 -9.23 38.17 -0.41
C ASP A 313 -9.59 39.13 -1.55
N GLU A 314 -9.14 40.38 -1.53
CA GLU A 314 -9.38 41.32 -2.63
C GLU A 314 -8.56 40.94 -3.86
N ASP A 315 -7.32 40.45 -3.68
CA ASP A 315 -6.52 39.88 -4.78
C ASP A 315 -7.24 38.67 -5.41
N ARG A 316 -7.86 37.82 -4.59
CA ARG A 316 -8.62 36.66 -5.07
C ARG A 316 -9.84 37.08 -5.86
N LYS A 317 -10.64 38.02 -5.34
CA LYS A 317 -11.81 38.59 -6.05
C LYS A 317 -11.40 39.27 -7.35
N LEU A 318 -10.27 39.98 -7.36
CA LEU A 318 -9.71 40.59 -8.55
C LEU A 318 -9.40 39.52 -9.61
N LEU A 319 -8.71 38.44 -9.25
CA LEU A 319 -8.44 37.32 -10.17
C LEU A 319 -9.73 36.67 -10.70
N VAL A 320 -10.73 36.46 -9.84
CA VAL A 320 -12.06 35.94 -10.25
C VAL A 320 -12.73 36.87 -11.26
N SER A 321 -12.60 38.18 -11.11
CA SER A 321 -13.17 39.15 -12.06
C SER A 321 -12.55 39.08 -13.47
N HIS A 322 -11.35 38.49 -13.61
CA HIS A 322 -10.68 38.30 -14.89
C HIS A 322 -11.07 36.98 -15.59
N LEU A 323 -11.92 36.15 -14.97
CA LEU A 323 -12.42 34.92 -15.58
C LEU A 323 -13.23 35.22 -16.86
N PRO A 324 -13.19 34.34 -17.86
CA PRO A 324 -13.85 34.55 -19.13
C PRO A 324 -15.37 34.57 -18.96
N ALA A 325 -16.05 35.67 -19.30
CA ALA A 325 -17.49 35.81 -19.12
C ALA A 325 -18.35 35.17 -20.24
N THR A 326 -17.81 35.08 -21.46
CA THR A 326 -18.54 34.61 -22.64
C THR A 326 -17.70 33.68 -23.50
N VAL A 327 -18.37 32.81 -24.26
CA VAL A 327 -17.76 32.03 -25.33
C VAL A 327 -17.40 32.93 -26.52
N SER A 328 -16.40 32.52 -27.29
CA SER A 328 -15.93 33.20 -28.49
C SER A 328 -16.37 32.42 -29.73
N ALA A 329 -17.13 33.06 -30.62
CA ALA A 329 -17.62 32.45 -31.85
C ALA A 329 -16.51 32.20 -32.88
N ASP A 330 -15.44 33.01 -32.87
CA ASP A 330 -14.33 32.95 -33.83
C ASP A 330 -13.12 32.12 -33.34
N ALA A 331 -13.20 31.53 -32.15
CA ALA A 331 -12.07 30.82 -31.56
C ALA A 331 -12.13 29.32 -31.87
N GLU A 332 -11.23 28.87 -32.74
CA GLU A 332 -10.83 27.46 -32.76
C GLU A 332 -9.97 27.16 -31.52
N THR A 333 -10.01 25.93 -31.04
CA THR A 333 -9.18 25.46 -29.93
C THR A 333 -7.73 25.36 -30.39
N SER A 334 -6.80 26.08 -29.74
CA SER A 334 -5.35 25.86 -29.89
C SER A 334 -4.69 25.77 -28.53
N ILE A 335 -4.56 24.54 -28.06
CA ILE A 335 -3.93 24.13 -26.81
C ILE A 335 -2.47 24.55 -26.83
N CYS A 336 -1.75 24.26 -27.92
CA CYS A 336 -0.33 24.59 -28.05
C CYS A 336 -0.04 26.09 -27.89
N SER A 337 -0.89 26.95 -28.47
CA SER A 337 -0.74 28.39 -28.34
C SER A 337 -0.99 28.86 -26.91
N GLY A 338 -2.01 28.30 -26.25
CA GLY A 338 -2.32 28.56 -24.85
C GLY A 338 -1.17 28.16 -23.91
N LEU A 339 -0.64 26.93 -24.06
CA LEU A 339 0.48 26.43 -23.27
C LEU A 339 1.75 27.24 -23.48
N LYS A 340 2.11 27.54 -24.75
CA LYS A 340 3.27 28.38 -25.06
C LYS A 340 3.18 29.73 -24.37
N ARG A 341 1.99 30.36 -24.36
CA ARG A 341 1.78 31.64 -23.70
C ARG A 341 1.87 31.53 -22.18
N GLY A 342 1.36 30.44 -21.60
CA GLY A 342 1.53 30.13 -20.18
C GLY A 342 3.01 30.07 -19.80
N PHE A 343 3.83 29.37 -20.59
CA PHE A 343 5.28 29.31 -20.37
C PHE A 343 5.97 30.66 -20.49
N GLU A 344 5.66 31.44 -21.54
CA GLU A 344 6.24 32.78 -21.72
C GLU A 344 5.97 33.69 -20.51
N VAL A 345 4.80 33.56 -19.88
CA VAL A 345 4.44 34.37 -18.71
C VAL A 345 5.08 33.83 -17.45
N ALA A 346 5.12 32.51 -17.26
CA ALA A 346 5.85 31.90 -16.15
C ALA A 346 7.35 32.25 -16.17
N GLU A 347 7.96 32.29 -17.35
CA GLU A 347 9.37 32.65 -17.56
C GLU A 347 9.68 34.11 -17.19
N LYS A 348 8.68 35.00 -17.13
CA LYS A 348 8.93 36.41 -16.76
C LYS A 348 9.40 36.59 -15.31
N LEU A 349 9.04 35.67 -14.40
CA LEU A 349 9.40 35.79 -12.99
C LEU A 349 10.86 35.37 -12.75
N ASN A 350 11.21 34.15 -13.18
CA ASN A 350 12.49 33.51 -12.82
C ASN A 350 13.37 33.16 -14.03
N GLY A 351 13.01 33.61 -15.24
CA GLY A 351 13.73 33.29 -16.48
C GLY A 351 13.61 31.82 -16.93
N LYS A 352 12.84 31.01 -16.21
CA LYS A 352 12.56 29.59 -16.48
C LYS A 352 11.11 29.27 -16.15
N ALA A 353 10.48 28.40 -16.94
CA ALA A 353 9.15 27.87 -16.66
C ALA A 353 9.17 26.67 -15.68
N SER A 354 10.36 26.13 -15.38
CA SER A 354 10.50 24.92 -14.57
C SER A 354 9.95 25.11 -13.16
N GLY A 355 9.12 24.17 -12.70
CA GLY A 355 8.40 24.27 -11.42
C GLY A 355 7.10 25.07 -11.44
N ALA A 356 6.74 25.71 -12.57
CA ALA A 356 5.42 26.33 -12.72
C ALA A 356 4.33 25.27 -12.91
N VAL A 357 3.12 25.56 -12.43
CA VAL A 357 1.93 24.71 -12.59
C VAL A 357 0.98 25.33 -13.60
N LEU A 358 0.73 24.64 -14.71
CA LEU A 358 -0.24 25.06 -15.72
C LEU A 358 -1.50 24.20 -15.58
N ILE A 359 -2.66 24.84 -15.48
CA ILE A 359 -3.95 24.16 -15.45
C ILE A 359 -4.64 24.46 -16.77
N LEU A 360 -4.68 23.45 -17.64
CA LEU A 360 -5.32 23.50 -18.95
C LEU A 360 -6.74 22.97 -18.83
N VAL A 361 -7.73 23.81 -19.10
CA VAL A 361 -9.14 23.36 -19.21
C VAL A 361 -9.57 23.46 -20.65
N THR A 362 -10.03 22.36 -21.24
CA THR A 362 -10.35 22.31 -22.67
C THR A 362 -11.54 21.40 -22.99
N SER A 363 -12.27 21.73 -24.05
CA SER A 363 -13.25 20.85 -24.69
C SER A 363 -12.61 19.72 -25.52
N GLY A 364 -11.28 19.75 -25.64
CA GLY A 364 -10.44 18.62 -26.03
C GLY A 364 -10.25 18.40 -27.53
N HIS A 365 -10.79 19.22 -28.42
CA HIS A 365 -10.60 19.06 -29.86
C HIS A 365 -9.42 19.91 -30.36
N ASP A 366 -8.21 19.36 -30.45
CA ASP A 366 -7.07 20.03 -31.08
C ASP A 366 -6.18 19.01 -31.80
N GLU A 367 -6.42 18.83 -33.10
CA GLU A 367 -5.68 17.90 -33.97
C GLU A 367 -4.18 18.23 -34.09
N HIS A 368 -3.71 19.34 -33.51
CA HIS A 368 -2.34 19.82 -33.59
C HIS A 368 -1.58 19.73 -32.27
N ILE A 369 -2.16 19.12 -31.22
CA ILE A 369 -1.48 19.01 -29.92
C ILE A 369 -0.15 18.25 -29.98
N SER A 370 -0.06 17.21 -30.82
CA SER A 370 1.15 16.42 -31.04
C SER A 370 2.34 17.30 -31.45
N ASN A 371 2.09 18.45 -32.10
CA ASN A 371 3.15 19.33 -32.58
C ASN A 371 3.88 20.06 -31.45
N CYS A 372 3.25 20.27 -30.30
CA CYS A 372 3.88 20.94 -29.17
C CYS A 372 4.16 20.02 -27.98
N LEU A 373 3.62 18.80 -27.94
CA LEU A 373 3.76 17.88 -26.80
C LEU A 373 5.22 17.69 -26.34
N LEU A 374 6.15 17.47 -27.28
CA LEU A 374 7.58 17.34 -26.96
C LEU A 374 8.18 18.63 -26.39
N THR A 375 7.78 19.79 -26.94
CA THR A 375 8.25 21.10 -26.45
C THR A 375 7.70 21.36 -25.05
N VAL A 376 6.45 21.00 -24.81
CA VAL A 376 5.74 21.15 -23.54
C VAL A 376 6.38 20.28 -22.45
N LEU A 377 6.63 18.99 -22.74
CA LEU A 377 7.28 18.06 -21.80
C LEU A 377 8.71 18.50 -21.44
N SER A 378 9.45 19.09 -22.40
CA SER A 378 10.85 19.52 -22.18
C SER A 378 11.04 20.75 -21.27
N ARG A 379 9.97 21.46 -20.88
CA ARG A 379 10.08 22.73 -20.10
C ARG A 379 10.19 22.53 -18.58
N GLY A 380 9.92 21.32 -18.08
CA GLY A 380 10.00 21.00 -16.66
C GLY A 380 8.91 21.66 -15.79
N SER A 381 7.78 22.01 -16.39
CA SER A 381 6.58 22.51 -15.70
C SER A 381 5.58 21.38 -15.48
N THR A 382 4.77 21.47 -14.43
CA THR A 382 3.67 20.51 -14.18
C THR A 382 2.43 20.98 -14.93
N ILE A 383 1.76 20.07 -15.65
CA ILE A 383 0.56 20.39 -16.41
C ILE A 383 -0.59 19.51 -15.94
N HIS A 384 -1.65 20.14 -15.47
CA HIS A 384 -2.91 19.49 -15.16
C HIS A 384 -3.89 19.78 -16.28
N THR A 385 -4.35 18.74 -16.95
CA THR A 385 -5.37 18.90 -17.99
C THR A 385 -6.73 18.46 -17.47
N ILE A 386 -7.75 19.27 -17.70
CA ILE A 386 -9.15 18.96 -17.42
C ILE A 386 -9.88 19.02 -18.76
N ALA A 387 -10.30 17.85 -19.24
CA ALA A 387 -11.02 17.69 -20.50
C ALA A 387 -12.54 17.69 -20.26
N LEU A 388 -13.27 18.38 -21.14
CA LEU A 388 -14.72 18.57 -21.11
C LEU A 388 -15.35 18.03 -22.41
N GLY A 389 -15.97 16.87 -22.34
CA GLY A 389 -16.68 16.22 -23.45
C GLY A 389 -16.01 14.94 -23.95
N ALA A 390 -16.86 14.05 -24.48
CA ALA A 390 -16.52 12.84 -25.24
C ALA A 390 -15.56 13.05 -26.43
N SER A 391 -15.45 14.30 -26.88
CA SER A 391 -14.69 14.71 -28.07
C SER A 391 -13.25 15.15 -27.77
N ALA A 392 -12.72 14.79 -26.60
CA ALA A 392 -11.33 15.05 -26.28
C ALA A 392 -10.37 14.16 -27.11
N ASP A 393 -9.29 14.76 -27.60
CA ASP A 393 -8.26 14.09 -28.39
C ASP A 393 -7.61 12.97 -27.58
N LYS A 394 -7.36 11.82 -28.19
CA LYS A 394 -6.72 10.67 -27.54
C LYS A 394 -5.33 11.02 -26.99
N ASN A 395 -4.64 11.99 -27.60
CA ASN A 395 -3.35 12.47 -27.11
C ASN A 395 -3.45 13.32 -25.82
N LEU A 396 -4.66 13.78 -25.47
CA LEU A 396 -4.96 14.43 -24.18
C LEU A 396 -5.40 13.41 -23.12
N GLU A 397 -5.84 12.21 -23.51
CA GLU A 397 -6.30 11.17 -22.57
C GLU A 397 -5.17 10.73 -21.63
N GLU A 398 -3.92 10.69 -22.08
CA GLU A 398 -2.74 10.38 -21.24
C GLU A 398 -2.48 11.43 -20.14
N LEU A 399 -3.06 12.63 -20.24
CA LEU A 399 -2.73 13.76 -19.37
C LEU A 399 -3.95 14.41 -18.68
N SER A 400 -5.16 13.94 -18.95
CA SER A 400 -6.38 14.68 -18.61
C SER A 400 -7.36 13.95 -17.70
N GLN A 401 -7.99 14.74 -16.82
CA GLN A 401 -9.16 14.35 -16.06
C GLN A 401 -10.43 14.68 -16.86
N ARG A 402 -11.27 13.68 -17.12
CA ARG A 402 -12.52 13.86 -17.89
C ARG A 402 -13.70 14.23 -16.98
N THR A 403 -14.44 15.29 -17.34
CA THR A 403 -15.50 15.85 -16.47
C THR A 403 -16.78 16.17 -17.25
N ASP A 404 -17.51 15.15 -17.69
CA ASP A 404 -18.60 15.34 -18.67
C ASP A 404 -19.99 15.48 -18.05
N LYS A 405 -20.24 14.83 -16.92
CA LYS A 405 -21.58 14.73 -16.36
C LYS A 405 -21.99 16.04 -15.69
N SER A 406 -23.01 16.69 -16.25
CA SER A 406 -23.54 17.99 -15.78
C SER A 406 -23.97 17.96 -14.30
N THR A 407 -24.41 16.80 -13.80
CA THR A 407 -24.88 16.60 -12.41
C THR A 407 -23.74 16.44 -11.39
N SER A 408 -22.54 16.10 -11.86
CA SER A 408 -21.40 15.75 -11.01
C SER A 408 -20.61 16.98 -10.55
N ASN A 409 -20.02 16.91 -9.36
CA ASN A 409 -19.06 17.88 -8.84
C ASN A 409 -17.65 17.67 -9.38
N SER A 410 -17.44 16.69 -10.27
CA SER A 410 -16.15 16.26 -10.82
C SER A 410 -15.22 17.39 -11.24
N MET A 411 -15.73 18.50 -11.79
CA MET A 411 -14.88 19.63 -12.18
C MET A 411 -14.34 20.40 -10.96
N ILE A 412 -15.17 20.65 -9.95
CA ILE A 412 -14.73 21.25 -8.68
C ILE A 412 -13.75 20.30 -7.97
N ASP A 413 -14.04 19.00 -8.00
CA ASP A 413 -13.20 17.96 -7.39
C ASP A 413 -11.86 17.79 -8.12
N ALA A 414 -11.83 17.98 -9.44
CA ALA A 414 -10.61 18.02 -10.23
C ALA A 414 -9.73 19.21 -9.82
N PHE A 415 -10.33 20.41 -9.70
CA PHE A 415 -9.62 21.60 -9.24
C PHE A 415 -9.18 21.52 -7.77
N SER A 416 -9.97 20.90 -6.89
CA SER A 416 -9.64 20.74 -5.47
C SER A 416 -8.38 19.89 -5.27
N ARG A 417 -8.17 18.89 -6.13
CA ARG A 417 -6.99 18.03 -6.14
C ARG A 417 -5.72 18.76 -6.59
N ILE A 418 -5.83 19.82 -7.38
CA ILE A 418 -4.67 20.59 -7.87
C ILE A 418 -4.15 21.51 -6.75
N SER A 419 -3.68 20.89 -5.67
CA SER A 419 -3.06 21.61 -4.55
C SER A 419 -1.82 22.36 -5.03
N SER A 420 -1.61 23.56 -4.48
CA SER A 420 -0.44 24.40 -4.75
C SER A 420 0.89 23.83 -4.24
N GLY A 421 0.92 22.61 -3.70
CA GLY A 421 2.15 21.82 -3.58
C GLY A 421 3.25 22.42 -2.72
N THR A 422 2.96 23.32 -1.75
CA THR A 422 3.94 23.52 -0.65
C THR A 422 4.10 22.19 0.04
N GLY A 423 2.95 21.54 0.24
CA GLY A 423 2.77 20.36 1.02
C GLY A 423 2.31 20.69 2.44
N ASP A 424 2.27 21.93 2.94
CA ASP A 424 1.82 22.19 4.32
C ASP A 424 0.33 21.86 4.47
N ILE A 425 0.01 20.62 4.87
CA ILE A 425 -1.31 20.06 5.18
C ILE A 425 -2.11 20.88 6.21
N PHE A 426 -1.47 21.69 7.09
CA PHE A 426 -2.20 22.60 7.98
C PHE A 426 -2.74 23.80 7.20
N GLN A 427 -1.97 24.27 6.22
CA GLN A 427 -2.41 25.30 5.27
C GLN A 427 -3.18 24.72 4.09
N GLN A 428 -3.15 23.41 3.84
CA GLN A 428 -3.85 22.81 2.72
C GLN A 428 -5.36 22.85 2.96
N CYS A 429 -6.08 23.20 1.90
CA CYS A 429 -7.52 23.07 1.90
C CYS A 429 -7.91 21.60 1.74
N ILE A 430 -8.62 21.05 2.71
CA ILE A 430 -9.09 19.66 2.71
C ILE A 430 -10.59 19.65 2.39
N GLN A 431 -10.95 18.84 1.40
CA GLN A 431 -12.34 18.62 1.04
C GLN A 431 -12.97 17.59 1.99
N LEU A 432 -14.00 18.03 2.72
CA LEU A 432 -14.75 17.18 3.64
C LEU A 432 -15.86 16.45 2.91
N GLU A 433 -16.55 17.15 2.00
CA GLU A 433 -17.73 16.66 1.29
C GLU A 433 -17.75 17.20 -0.14
N SER A 434 -18.20 16.35 -1.08
CA SER A 434 -18.64 16.77 -2.40
C SER A 434 -19.91 16.03 -2.78
N MET A 435 -21.02 16.75 -2.95
CA MET A 435 -22.31 16.18 -3.30
C MET A 435 -22.96 16.96 -4.42
N GLY A 436 -23.54 16.26 -5.40
CA GLY A 436 -24.27 16.86 -6.52
C GLY A 436 -25.46 16.00 -6.92
N GLU A 437 -26.64 16.59 -7.04
CA GLU A 437 -27.86 15.86 -7.42
C GLU A 437 -28.77 16.72 -8.30
N ASN A 438 -29.53 16.07 -9.18
CA ASN A 438 -30.63 16.68 -9.91
C ASN A 438 -31.90 16.71 -9.07
N VAL A 439 -32.23 17.87 -8.52
CA VAL A 439 -33.36 18.04 -7.61
C VAL A 439 -34.59 18.48 -8.40
N LYS A 440 -35.68 17.70 -8.28
CA LYS A 440 -36.98 18.01 -8.90
C LYS A 440 -37.58 19.31 -8.33
N PRO A 441 -38.49 19.97 -9.06
CA PRO A 441 -39.25 21.11 -8.56
C PRO A 441 -39.87 20.82 -7.19
N HIS A 442 -39.73 21.76 -6.25
CA HIS A 442 -40.27 21.66 -4.88
C HIS A 442 -39.80 20.44 -4.08
N HIS A 443 -38.67 19.84 -4.46
CA HIS A 443 -37.97 18.83 -3.67
C HIS A 443 -36.70 19.43 -3.05
N GLN A 444 -36.14 18.70 -2.09
CA GLN A 444 -34.94 19.13 -1.36
C GLN A 444 -33.83 18.10 -1.48
N LEU A 445 -32.60 18.59 -1.58
CA LEU A 445 -31.39 17.81 -1.30
C LEU A 445 -31.02 18.04 0.16
N LYS A 446 -30.91 16.97 0.94
CA LYS A 446 -30.53 17.04 2.36
C LYS A 446 -29.43 16.04 2.65
N ASN A 447 -28.32 16.50 3.22
CA ASN A 447 -27.23 15.63 3.62
C ASN A 447 -26.46 16.21 4.82
N THR A 448 -25.48 15.48 5.33
CA THR A 448 -24.69 15.83 6.51
C THR A 448 -23.20 15.74 6.24
N VAL A 449 -22.42 16.60 6.87
CA VAL A 449 -20.95 16.57 6.84
C VAL A 449 -20.41 16.58 8.26
N THR A 450 -19.38 15.78 8.52
CA THR A 450 -18.72 15.73 9.84
C THR A 450 -17.46 16.58 9.84
N VAL A 451 -17.40 17.53 10.77
CA VAL A 451 -16.18 18.30 11.07
C VAL A 451 -15.59 17.71 12.35
N ASP A 452 -14.42 17.12 12.28
CA ASP A 452 -13.73 16.56 13.45
C ASP A 452 -12.83 17.60 14.15
N ASN A 453 -12.28 17.24 15.31
CA ASN A 453 -11.51 18.17 16.15
C ASN A 453 -10.23 18.69 15.49
N SER A 454 -9.63 17.94 14.56
CA SER A 454 -8.42 18.35 13.85
C SER A 454 -8.71 19.37 12.74
N MET A 455 -9.99 19.62 12.43
CA MET A 455 -10.47 20.53 11.39
C MET A 455 -11.27 21.68 11.99
N GLY A 456 -11.44 22.75 11.21
CA GLY A 456 -12.44 23.78 11.50
C GLY A 456 -12.05 25.18 11.06
N ASN A 457 -10.77 25.46 10.84
CA ASN A 457 -10.35 26.76 10.35
C ASN A 457 -10.72 26.92 8.87
N ASP A 458 -11.07 28.15 8.47
CA ASP A 458 -11.43 28.49 7.08
C ASP A 458 -12.50 27.56 6.47
N THR A 459 -13.43 27.09 7.32
CA THR A 459 -14.49 26.19 6.90
C THR A 459 -15.47 26.91 6.00
N THR A 460 -15.65 26.40 4.79
CA THR A 460 -16.43 27.03 3.73
C THR A 460 -17.45 26.05 3.18
N PHE A 461 -18.70 26.51 3.07
CA PHE A 461 -19.75 25.84 2.32
C PHE A 461 -19.94 26.57 0.99
N LEU A 462 -19.68 25.89 -0.11
CA LEU A 462 -19.94 26.37 -1.46
C LEU A 462 -21.15 25.62 -2.03
N VAL A 463 -22.17 26.38 -2.40
CA VAL A 463 -23.34 25.89 -3.12
C VAL A 463 -23.31 26.41 -4.55
N THR A 464 -23.48 25.54 -5.54
CA THR A 464 -23.56 25.93 -6.95
C THR A 464 -24.83 25.39 -7.62
N TRP A 465 -25.31 26.12 -8.62
CA TRP A 465 -26.53 25.75 -9.36
C TRP A 465 -26.49 26.17 -10.83
N GLN A 466 -27.51 25.73 -11.59
CA GLN A 466 -27.60 25.98 -13.04
C GLN A 466 -28.76 26.88 -13.50
N THR A 467 -29.82 27.02 -12.72
CA THR A 467 -30.98 27.85 -13.11
C THR A 467 -30.72 29.35 -12.86
N SER A 468 -31.71 30.19 -13.18
CA SER A 468 -31.60 31.65 -13.11
C SER A 468 -31.52 32.23 -11.69
N GLY A 469 -31.82 31.44 -10.64
CA GLY A 469 -31.86 31.92 -9.25
C GLY A 469 -31.31 30.87 -8.27
N PRO A 470 -30.80 31.31 -7.10
CA PRO A 470 -30.28 30.39 -6.10
C PRO A 470 -31.39 29.48 -5.54
N PRO A 471 -31.05 28.27 -5.07
CA PRO A 471 -31.94 27.50 -4.21
C PRO A 471 -32.14 28.22 -2.86
N GLU A 472 -33.13 27.80 -2.10
CA GLU A 472 -33.18 28.14 -0.68
C GLU A 472 -32.20 27.24 0.08
N ILE A 473 -31.32 27.84 0.88
CA ILE A 473 -30.22 27.18 1.56
C ILE A 473 -30.46 27.26 3.06
N GLU A 474 -30.43 26.12 3.74
CA GLU A 474 -30.44 26.01 5.19
C GLU A 474 -29.23 25.20 5.66
N LEU A 475 -28.49 25.72 6.64
CA LEU A 475 -27.37 25.04 7.28
C LEU A 475 -27.57 25.03 8.79
N PHE A 476 -27.44 23.85 9.39
CA PHE A 476 -27.60 23.61 10.82
C PHE A 476 -26.26 23.21 11.43
N GLU A 477 -25.81 24.00 12.41
CA GLU A 477 -24.64 23.68 13.22
C GLU A 477 -24.94 22.57 14.23
N PRO A 478 -23.93 21.82 14.70
CA PRO A 478 -24.10 20.75 15.70
C PRO A 478 -24.79 21.20 17.00
N ASN A 479 -24.64 22.46 17.40
CA ASN A 479 -25.18 23.01 18.65
C ASN A 479 -26.49 23.80 18.47
N GLY A 480 -27.11 23.74 17.28
CA GLY A 480 -28.41 24.36 17.00
C GLY A 480 -28.37 25.76 16.39
N GLY A 481 -27.19 26.30 16.09
CA GLY A 481 -27.04 27.48 15.23
C GLY A 481 -27.60 27.22 13.83
N LYS A 482 -28.13 28.26 13.17
CA LYS A 482 -28.72 28.15 11.84
C LYS A 482 -28.23 29.27 10.94
N TYR A 483 -27.84 28.92 9.72
CA TYR A 483 -27.62 29.87 8.64
C TYR A 483 -28.63 29.62 7.54
N TYR A 484 -29.04 30.71 6.90
CA TYR A 484 -29.97 30.69 5.78
C TYR A 484 -29.32 31.36 4.57
N THR A 485 -29.99 31.33 3.42
CA THR A 485 -29.54 31.93 2.15
C THR A 485 -28.96 33.34 2.29
N HIS A 486 -29.53 34.20 3.15
CA HIS A 486 -29.08 35.60 3.31
C HIS A 486 -27.71 35.73 4.01
N ASN A 487 -27.22 34.67 4.67
CA ASN A 487 -25.88 34.64 5.25
C ASN A 487 -24.81 34.30 4.21
N PHE A 488 -25.20 33.76 3.05
CA PHE A 488 -24.28 33.40 1.98
C PHE A 488 -23.99 34.62 1.10
N ILE A 489 -22.73 34.74 0.67
CA ILE A 489 -22.33 35.68 -0.37
C ILE A 489 -22.71 35.05 -1.71
N VAL A 490 -23.70 35.62 -2.37
CA VAL A 490 -24.24 35.12 -3.64
C VAL A 490 -23.58 35.84 -4.81
N ASN A 491 -22.94 35.08 -5.69
CA ASN A 491 -22.49 35.54 -7.00
C ASN A 491 -23.48 35.07 -8.07
N GLN A 492 -24.40 35.97 -8.45
CA GLN A 492 -25.46 35.62 -9.39
C GLN A 492 -24.94 35.31 -10.81
N ALA A 493 -23.82 35.91 -11.21
CA ALA A 493 -23.24 35.70 -12.53
C ALA A 493 -22.64 34.29 -12.66
N LEU A 494 -21.93 33.85 -11.62
CA LEU A 494 -21.32 32.52 -11.57
C LEU A 494 -22.24 31.44 -10.98
N LYS A 495 -23.42 31.83 -10.51
CA LYS A 495 -24.41 30.94 -9.87
C LYS A 495 -23.80 30.17 -8.70
N THR A 496 -23.09 30.88 -7.84
CA THR A 496 -22.45 30.35 -6.63
C THR A 496 -22.92 31.11 -5.39
N ALA A 497 -23.00 30.39 -4.27
CA ALA A 497 -23.29 30.96 -2.96
C ALA A 497 -22.28 30.39 -1.96
N ARG A 498 -21.55 31.27 -1.30
CA ARG A 498 -20.47 30.87 -0.37
C ARG A 498 -20.76 31.37 1.04
N LEU A 499 -20.62 30.50 2.02
CA LEU A 499 -20.63 30.84 3.44
C LEU A 499 -19.28 30.49 4.05
N TRP A 500 -18.65 31.48 4.68
CA TRP A 500 -17.47 31.30 5.51
C TRP A 500 -17.88 31.23 6.98
N ILE A 501 -17.50 30.15 7.67
CA ILE A 501 -17.80 30.00 9.09
C ILE A 501 -16.78 30.83 9.88
N PRO A 502 -17.24 31.78 10.73
CA PRO A 502 -16.33 32.65 11.45
C PRO A 502 -15.52 31.92 12.50
N GLY A 503 -14.19 32.08 12.45
CA GLY A 503 -13.26 31.44 13.37
C GLY A 503 -13.11 29.95 13.09
N THR A 504 -12.92 29.15 14.14
CA THR A 504 -12.83 27.70 14.02
C THR A 504 -14.22 27.08 14.12
N ALA A 505 -14.67 26.43 13.04
CA ALA A 505 -15.94 25.71 13.01
C ALA A 505 -16.03 24.66 14.13
N LYS A 506 -17.22 24.53 14.72
CA LYS A 506 -17.43 23.60 15.82
C LYS A 506 -17.35 22.15 15.34
N PRO A 507 -16.60 21.29 16.05
CA PRO A 507 -16.61 19.86 15.76
C PRO A 507 -17.99 19.26 15.97
N GLY A 508 -18.38 18.33 15.10
CA GLY A 508 -19.65 17.62 15.13
C GLY A 508 -20.27 17.44 13.75
N LEU A 509 -21.53 16.99 13.75
CA LEU A 509 -22.32 16.75 12.55
C LEU A 509 -23.05 18.02 12.11
N TRP A 510 -22.69 18.54 10.94
CA TRP A 510 -23.36 19.66 10.30
C TRP A 510 -24.38 19.12 9.29
N THR A 511 -25.56 19.72 9.23
CA THR A 511 -26.61 19.31 8.28
C THR A 511 -26.92 20.46 7.34
N TYR A 512 -26.96 20.20 6.03
CA TYR A 512 -27.38 21.18 5.04
C TYR A 512 -28.60 20.69 4.26
N THR A 513 -29.46 21.63 3.89
CA THR A 513 -30.65 21.40 3.06
C THR A 513 -30.65 22.44 1.94
N LEU A 514 -30.78 21.97 0.69
CA LEU A 514 -31.00 22.81 -0.48
C LEU A 514 -32.39 22.54 -1.06
N ASN A 515 -33.26 23.53 -1.03
CA ASN A 515 -34.62 23.43 -1.56
C ASN A 515 -34.66 24.00 -2.97
N ASN A 516 -35.08 23.18 -3.94
CA ASN A 516 -35.39 23.68 -5.28
C ASN A 516 -36.75 24.36 -5.28
N THR A 517 -36.75 25.69 -5.18
CA THR A 517 -37.95 26.53 -5.20
C THR A 517 -38.49 26.81 -6.61
N HIS A 518 -37.76 26.38 -7.65
CA HIS A 518 -38.12 26.61 -9.04
C HIS A 518 -39.05 25.53 -9.60
N HIS A 519 -39.71 25.84 -10.72
CA HIS A 519 -40.58 24.91 -11.44
C HIS A 519 -39.86 23.99 -12.42
N SER A 520 -38.53 24.10 -12.52
CA SER A 520 -37.69 23.27 -13.38
C SER A 520 -36.75 22.38 -12.57
N LEU A 521 -36.34 21.26 -13.17
CA LEU A 521 -35.24 20.45 -12.64
C LEU A 521 -33.99 21.34 -12.48
N GLN A 522 -33.28 21.18 -11.37
CA GLN A 522 -32.07 21.96 -11.09
C GLN A 522 -30.98 21.02 -10.58
N SER A 523 -29.80 21.08 -11.18
CA SER A 523 -28.62 20.47 -10.58
C SER A 523 -28.15 21.34 -9.43
N LEU A 524 -28.19 20.78 -8.22
CA LEU A 524 -27.79 21.41 -6.97
C LEU A 524 -26.57 20.69 -6.41
N LYS A 525 -25.57 21.47 -6.03
CA LYS A 525 -24.25 20.97 -5.69
C LYS A 525 -23.73 21.65 -4.43
N VAL A 526 -23.15 20.87 -3.53
CA VAL A 526 -22.51 21.34 -2.30
C VAL A 526 -21.09 20.80 -2.24
N THR A 527 -20.15 21.70 -2.01
CA THR A 527 -18.76 21.37 -1.68
C THR A 527 -18.42 21.98 -0.34
N VAL A 528 -17.90 21.16 0.57
CA VAL A 528 -17.50 21.61 1.90
C VAL A 528 -16.00 21.41 2.05
N THR A 529 -15.31 22.49 2.37
CA THR A 529 -13.87 22.47 2.60
C THR A 529 -13.52 23.06 3.95
N SER A 530 -12.41 22.62 4.52
CA SER A 530 -11.90 23.13 5.79
C SER A 530 -10.37 23.02 5.81
N ARG A 531 -9.73 23.69 6.77
CA ARG A 531 -8.31 23.57 7.08
C ARG A 531 -8.14 23.10 8.51
N ALA A 532 -6.91 22.68 8.83
CA ALA A 532 -6.61 22.19 10.16
C ALA A 532 -6.88 23.27 11.22
N SER A 533 -7.46 22.85 12.35
CA SER A 533 -7.81 23.74 13.46
C SER A 533 -6.57 24.26 14.21
N HIS A 534 -5.50 23.46 14.26
CA HIS A 534 -4.23 23.79 14.91
C HIS A 534 -3.06 22.98 14.36
N SER A 535 -1.84 23.49 14.51
CA SER A 535 -0.60 22.84 14.05
C SER A 535 -0.09 21.70 14.93
N ALA A 536 -0.73 21.42 16.07
CA ALA A 536 -0.26 20.40 17.02
C ALA A 536 -0.63 18.96 16.61
N GLU A 537 -1.64 18.77 15.76
CA GLU A 537 -2.10 17.43 15.35
C GLU A 537 -2.50 17.44 13.87
N PRO A 538 -1.90 16.60 13.02
CA PRO A 538 -2.22 16.54 11.61
C PRO A 538 -3.66 16.05 11.40
N PRO A 539 -4.41 16.64 10.45
CA PRO A 539 -5.74 16.18 10.14
C PRO A 539 -5.73 14.79 9.48
N ALA A 540 -6.85 14.07 9.62
CA ALA A 540 -7.10 12.90 8.80
C ALA A 540 -7.22 13.31 7.33
N THR A 541 -6.58 12.57 6.44
CA THR A 541 -6.55 12.81 4.99
C THR A 541 -6.81 11.50 4.25
N VAL A 542 -7.39 11.61 3.05
CA VAL A 542 -7.53 10.50 2.11
C VAL A 542 -6.91 10.89 0.78
N GLU A 543 -6.03 10.04 0.28
CA GLU A 543 -5.43 10.15 -1.05
C GLU A 543 -5.96 8.99 -1.90
N ALA A 544 -6.59 9.29 -3.02
CA ALA A 544 -7.08 8.27 -3.96
C ALA A 544 -6.29 8.35 -5.27
N PHE A 545 -5.97 7.19 -5.84
CA PHE A 545 -5.30 7.09 -7.14
C PHE A 545 -5.60 5.75 -7.82
N VAL A 546 -5.48 5.72 -9.13
CA VAL A 546 -5.63 4.52 -9.96
C VAL A 546 -4.26 3.96 -10.33
N GLU A 547 -4.19 2.66 -10.61
CA GLU A 547 -2.94 1.98 -10.97
C GLU A 547 -2.30 2.55 -12.22
N ASN A 548 -3.09 2.73 -13.29
CA ASN A 548 -2.67 3.25 -14.59
C ASN A 548 -3.72 4.21 -15.16
N ASP A 549 -3.31 5.15 -16.00
CA ASP A 549 -4.23 6.07 -16.69
C ASP A 549 -5.06 5.38 -17.78
N SER A 550 -4.60 4.23 -18.27
CA SER A 550 -5.36 3.39 -19.18
C SER A 550 -5.12 1.90 -18.96
N THR A 551 -6.10 1.09 -19.33
CA THR A 551 -5.99 -0.38 -19.39
C THR A 551 -6.65 -0.89 -20.67
N SER A 552 -6.27 -2.08 -21.11
CA SER A 552 -6.91 -2.75 -22.24
C SER A 552 -7.83 -3.84 -21.72
N PHE A 553 -9.05 -3.91 -22.24
CA PHE A 553 -9.95 -5.01 -21.99
C PHE A 553 -9.25 -6.34 -22.40
N HIS A 554 -9.14 -7.35 -21.55
CA HIS A 554 -9.90 -7.64 -20.32
C HIS A 554 -9.10 -7.45 -19.01
N HIS A 555 -8.05 -6.64 -19.00
CA HIS A 555 -7.19 -6.49 -17.82
C HIS A 555 -7.85 -5.63 -16.74
N PRO A 556 -7.74 -6.02 -15.45
CA PRO A 556 -8.31 -5.27 -14.35
C PRO A 556 -7.64 -3.90 -14.18
N MET A 557 -8.36 -2.98 -13.55
CA MET A 557 -7.85 -1.69 -13.10
C MET A 557 -7.97 -1.64 -11.57
N THR A 558 -6.86 -1.37 -10.88
CA THR A 558 -6.87 -1.30 -9.41
C THR A 558 -7.06 0.14 -8.93
N ILE A 559 -7.96 0.35 -7.98
CA ILE A 559 -8.20 1.65 -7.32
C ILE A 559 -7.62 1.58 -5.92
N TYR A 560 -6.72 2.50 -5.60
CA TYR A 560 -6.10 2.61 -4.29
C TYR A 560 -6.64 3.82 -3.54
N ALA A 561 -6.78 3.64 -2.23
CA ALA A 561 -7.06 4.73 -1.29
C ALA A 561 -6.12 4.60 -0.08
N ASN A 562 -5.44 5.69 0.25
CA ASN A 562 -4.61 5.79 1.43
C ASN A 562 -5.28 6.73 2.44
N VAL A 563 -5.72 6.17 3.56
CA VAL A 563 -6.34 6.92 4.65
C VAL A 563 -5.34 7.04 5.79
N ARG A 564 -4.96 8.27 6.13
CA ARG A 564 -3.90 8.53 7.11
C ARG A 564 -4.14 9.77 7.93
N LYS A 565 -3.54 9.81 9.12
CA LYS A 565 -3.42 11.00 9.97
C LYS A 565 -1.94 11.39 10.07
N GLY A 566 -1.53 12.42 9.32
CA GLY A 566 -0.11 12.69 9.08
C GLY A 566 0.54 11.50 8.36
N PHE A 567 1.51 10.84 9.00
CA PHE A 567 2.17 9.65 8.47
C PHE A 567 1.56 8.32 8.92
N TYR A 568 0.58 8.34 9.82
CA TYR A 568 0.03 7.12 10.40
C TYR A 568 -1.18 6.63 9.59
N PRO A 569 -1.19 5.38 9.11
CA PRO A 569 -2.36 4.81 8.47
C PRO A 569 -3.51 4.71 9.48
N ILE A 570 -4.74 4.97 9.02
CA ILE A 570 -5.95 4.77 9.81
C ILE A 570 -6.52 3.41 9.42
N LEU A 571 -6.43 2.45 10.34
CA LEU A 571 -6.96 1.09 10.15
C LEU A 571 -8.49 1.06 10.35
N ASN A 572 -9.15 0.08 9.72
CA ASN A 572 -10.61 -0.14 9.79
C ASN A 572 -11.46 1.05 9.31
N ALA A 573 -10.91 1.94 8.48
CA ALA A 573 -11.69 2.99 7.83
C ALA A 573 -12.64 2.37 6.80
N THR A 574 -13.91 2.80 6.78
CA THR A 574 -14.83 2.44 5.69
C THR A 574 -14.54 3.33 4.49
N VAL A 575 -14.02 2.74 3.41
CA VAL A 575 -13.67 3.47 2.19
C VAL A 575 -14.58 3.04 1.06
N THR A 576 -15.18 4.01 0.38
CA THR A 576 -16.00 3.79 -0.80
C THR A 576 -15.45 4.62 -1.96
N ALA A 577 -15.30 3.99 -3.12
CA ALA A 577 -14.94 4.64 -4.37
C ALA A 577 -16.19 4.76 -5.24
N THR A 578 -16.48 5.96 -5.74
CA THR A 578 -17.55 6.16 -6.71
C THR A 578 -16.94 6.41 -8.07
N ILE A 579 -17.21 5.52 -9.02
CA ILE A 579 -16.78 5.61 -10.41
C ILE A 579 -17.93 6.22 -11.20
N GLU A 580 -17.67 7.26 -11.98
CA GLU A 580 -18.67 7.89 -12.83
C GLU A 580 -18.39 7.56 -14.30
N PRO A 581 -19.10 6.59 -14.91
CA PRO A 581 -18.99 6.33 -16.33
C PRO A 581 -19.54 7.51 -17.15
N GLU A 582 -19.13 7.60 -18.41
CA GLU A 582 -19.53 8.68 -19.31
C GLU A 582 -21.02 8.65 -19.65
N THR A 583 -21.55 7.46 -19.92
CA THR A 583 -22.91 7.26 -20.43
C THR A 583 -23.83 6.56 -19.44
N GLU A 584 -23.29 6.02 -18.35
CA GLU A 584 -24.02 5.19 -17.39
C GLU A 584 -24.14 5.88 -16.01
N ASP A 585 -24.92 5.25 -15.13
CA ASP A 585 -25.04 5.70 -13.76
C ASP A 585 -23.76 5.40 -12.96
N PRO A 586 -23.43 6.20 -11.94
CA PRO A 586 -22.24 5.98 -11.14
C PRO A 586 -22.29 4.61 -10.44
N VAL A 587 -21.14 3.95 -10.37
CA VAL A 587 -20.95 2.67 -9.68
C VAL A 587 -20.17 2.93 -8.40
N THR A 588 -20.67 2.41 -7.27
CA THR A 588 -19.98 2.52 -5.98
C THR A 588 -19.32 1.18 -5.63
N LEU A 589 -18.03 1.23 -5.32
CA LEU A 589 -17.22 0.10 -4.87
C LEU A 589 -16.79 0.32 -3.43
N THR A 590 -16.88 -0.72 -2.60
CA THR A 590 -16.25 -0.73 -1.27
C THR A 590 -14.81 -1.19 -1.44
N LEU A 591 -13.85 -0.41 -0.93
CA LEU A 591 -12.44 -0.81 -0.95
C LEU A 591 -12.11 -1.57 0.34
N PHE A 592 -11.49 -2.74 0.21
CA PHE A 592 -11.08 -3.58 1.31
C PHE A 592 -9.60 -3.39 1.62
N ASP A 593 -9.22 -3.48 2.90
CA ASP A 593 -7.83 -3.66 3.32
C ASP A 593 -7.50 -5.16 3.22
N ASP A 594 -7.25 -5.62 2.00
CA ASP A 594 -7.07 -7.02 1.60
C ASP A 594 -5.66 -7.57 1.89
N GLY A 595 -4.83 -6.82 2.61
CA GLY A 595 -3.44 -7.19 2.85
C GLY A 595 -2.47 -6.79 1.72
N ALA A 596 -2.95 -6.44 0.51
CA ALA A 596 -2.09 -5.93 -0.56
C ALA A 596 -1.36 -4.64 -0.12
N GLY A 597 -2.05 -3.84 0.69
CA GLY A 597 -1.54 -2.60 1.26
C GLY A 597 -1.23 -2.66 2.75
N ASN A 598 -1.22 -3.83 3.40
CA ASN A 598 -1.01 -3.87 4.85
C ASN A 598 0.42 -3.42 5.17
N ILE A 599 0.55 -2.12 5.49
CA ILE A 599 1.76 -1.51 6.03
C ILE A 599 1.87 -1.98 7.48
N HIS A 600 2.34 -3.21 7.68
CA HIS A 600 2.95 -3.56 8.95
C HIS A 600 4.27 -2.81 9.02
N MET A 601 4.22 -1.59 9.57
CA MET A 601 5.42 -0.95 10.06
C MET A 601 6.04 -1.89 11.11
N ASN A 602 7.37 -2.03 11.08
CA ASN A 602 8.09 -2.74 12.13
C ASN A 602 7.65 -2.23 13.49
N VAL A 603 7.02 -3.09 14.29
CA VAL A 603 6.53 -2.74 15.62
C VAL A 603 7.73 -2.37 16.49
N PRO A 604 7.92 -1.10 16.90
CA PRO A 604 8.89 -0.81 17.94
C PRO A 604 8.35 -1.38 19.25
N ARG A 605 9.26 -1.81 20.14
CA ARG A 605 8.90 -2.26 21.49
C ARG A 605 7.91 -1.28 22.13
N LYS A 606 6.78 -1.83 22.61
CA LYS A 606 5.73 -1.12 23.36
C LYS A 606 6.34 -0.04 24.27
N SER A 607 6.09 1.22 23.95
CA SER A 607 6.25 2.29 24.92
C SER A 607 5.06 2.21 25.89
N LEU A 608 5.39 2.05 27.18
CA LEU A 608 4.41 1.99 28.24
C LEU A 608 3.84 3.39 28.48
N GLY A 609 2.55 3.58 28.21
CA GLY A 609 1.78 4.69 28.76
C GLY A 609 1.45 5.83 27.79
N ARG A 610 0.32 5.72 27.10
CA ARG A 610 -0.52 6.88 26.78
C ARG A 610 -1.97 6.45 26.87
N SER A 611 -2.75 7.15 27.69
CA SER A 611 -4.20 6.96 27.75
C SER A 611 -4.79 7.41 26.42
N GLU A 612 -5.47 6.50 25.72
CA GLU A 612 -6.29 6.84 24.55
C GLU A 612 -7.42 7.78 25.03
N GLU A 613 -7.35 9.06 24.64
CA GLU A 613 -8.51 9.93 24.76
C GLU A 613 -9.52 9.46 23.70
N GLU A 614 -10.70 9.03 24.14
CA GLU A 614 -11.79 8.61 23.26
C GLU A 614 -12.17 9.76 22.32
N GLN A 615 -11.87 9.60 21.03
CA GLN A 615 -12.32 10.52 19.99
C GLN A 615 -13.85 10.43 19.88
N LYS A 616 -14.54 11.46 20.35
CA LYS A 616 -16.02 11.48 20.51
C LYS A 616 -16.81 11.45 19.18
N TRP A 617 -16.16 11.70 18.05
CA TRP A 617 -16.78 11.77 16.72
C TRP A 617 -15.85 11.18 15.64
N GLY A 618 -16.41 10.40 14.71
CA GLY A 618 -15.69 9.92 13.51
C GLY A 618 -15.33 11.06 12.55
N PHE A 619 -14.65 10.74 11.45
CA PHE A 619 -14.32 11.72 10.39
C PHE A 619 -14.93 11.30 9.05
N SER A 620 -15.11 12.25 8.14
CA SER A 620 -15.41 12.02 6.72
C SER A 620 -14.46 12.86 5.87
N ARG A 621 -13.95 12.27 4.79
CA ARG A 621 -13.06 12.93 3.82
C ARG A 621 -13.40 12.47 2.41
N THR A 622 -13.31 13.40 1.47
CA THR A 622 -13.53 13.12 0.05
C THR A 622 -12.28 13.52 -0.73
N SER A 623 -11.88 12.71 -1.71
CA SER A 623 -10.74 12.99 -2.59
C SER A 623 -10.98 12.39 -3.97
N SER A 624 -10.57 13.10 -5.03
CA SER A 624 -10.71 12.64 -6.41
C SER A 624 -9.58 11.69 -6.78
N GLY A 625 -9.92 10.46 -7.21
CA GLY A 625 -8.96 9.46 -7.69
C GLY A 625 -8.35 9.77 -9.07
N GLY A 626 -8.96 10.68 -9.83
CA GLY A 626 -8.62 10.96 -11.23
C GLY A 626 -9.56 10.23 -12.19
N SER A 627 -9.13 10.08 -13.45
CA SER A 627 -9.86 9.32 -14.46
C SER A 627 -8.94 8.33 -15.15
N PHE A 628 -9.52 7.29 -15.72
CA PHE A 628 -8.81 6.30 -16.52
C PHE A 628 -9.66 5.87 -17.73
N SER A 629 -9.00 5.34 -18.76
CA SER A 629 -9.65 4.83 -19.97
C SER A 629 -9.52 3.31 -20.09
N VAL A 630 -10.60 2.64 -20.50
CA VAL A 630 -10.58 1.21 -20.84
C VAL A 630 -10.67 1.06 -22.35
N LEU A 631 -9.59 0.58 -22.97
CA LEU A 631 -9.47 0.43 -24.42
C LEU A 631 -9.96 -0.94 -24.88
N GLY A 632 -10.52 -0.99 -26.09
CA GLY A 632 -10.87 -2.27 -26.74
C GLY A 632 -12.11 -2.96 -26.21
N VAL A 633 -13.00 -2.24 -25.50
CA VAL A 633 -14.29 -2.78 -25.03
C VAL A 633 -15.19 -3.07 -26.24
N PRO A 634 -15.59 -4.33 -26.47
CA PRO A 634 -16.35 -4.68 -27.66
C PRO A 634 -17.84 -4.33 -27.50
N ALA A 635 -18.49 -3.97 -28.60
CA ALA A 635 -19.87 -3.45 -28.59
C ALA A 635 -20.93 -4.59 -28.54
N GLY A 636 -21.70 -4.67 -27.46
CA GLY A 636 -22.81 -5.63 -27.29
C GLY A 636 -22.62 -6.62 -26.12
N PRO A 637 -23.56 -7.56 -25.91
CA PRO A 637 -23.40 -8.63 -24.93
C PRO A 637 -22.33 -9.60 -25.42
N HIS A 638 -21.26 -9.74 -24.63
CA HIS A 638 -20.18 -10.67 -24.91
C HIS A 638 -20.30 -11.89 -24.00
N PRO A 639 -19.80 -13.06 -24.43
CA PRO A 639 -19.58 -14.15 -23.49
C PRO A 639 -18.70 -13.63 -22.36
N ASP A 640 -18.98 -14.11 -21.15
CA ASP A 640 -18.14 -13.80 -20.01
C ASP A 640 -16.70 -14.27 -20.27
N VAL A 641 -15.79 -13.41 -19.87
CA VAL A 641 -14.37 -13.35 -20.25
C VAL A 641 -13.56 -12.75 -19.10
N LEU A 642 -14.22 -12.39 -17.98
CA LEU A 642 -13.62 -11.74 -16.84
C LEU A 642 -13.45 -12.78 -15.72
N PRO A 643 -12.24 -13.33 -15.51
CA PRO A 643 -12.05 -14.30 -14.44
C PRO A 643 -12.14 -13.63 -13.05
N PRO A 644 -12.36 -14.42 -11.99
CA PRO A 644 -12.20 -13.96 -10.61
C PRO A 644 -10.80 -13.38 -10.34
N CYS A 645 -10.67 -12.55 -9.31
CA CYS A 645 -9.37 -11.98 -8.93
C CYS A 645 -8.39 -13.04 -8.41
N THR A 646 -7.11 -12.67 -8.35
CA THR A 646 -6.06 -13.55 -7.83
C THR A 646 -6.00 -13.44 -6.31
N ILE A 647 -6.05 -14.57 -5.61
CA ILE A 647 -5.86 -14.61 -4.16
C ILE A 647 -4.38 -14.37 -3.83
N ILE A 648 -4.10 -13.36 -3.01
CA ILE A 648 -2.73 -12.98 -2.63
C ILE A 648 -2.42 -13.19 -1.15
N ASP A 649 -3.45 -13.44 -0.33
CA ASP A 649 -3.38 -13.54 1.13
C ASP A 649 -3.61 -14.97 1.63
N LEU A 650 -3.38 -15.98 0.78
CA LEU A 650 -3.57 -17.38 1.16
C LEU A 650 -2.58 -17.78 2.25
N GLU A 651 -3.12 -18.25 3.37
CA GLU A 651 -2.37 -18.80 4.48
C GLU A 651 -2.77 -20.25 4.75
N ALA A 652 -1.81 -21.05 5.21
CA ALA A 652 -2.05 -22.40 5.70
C ALA A 652 -1.56 -22.51 7.15
N ALA A 653 -2.43 -23.02 8.01
CA ALA A 653 -2.16 -23.32 9.39
C ALA A 653 -2.19 -24.84 9.61
N GLN A 654 -1.23 -25.32 10.40
CA GLN A 654 -1.11 -26.73 10.74
C GLN A 654 -2.07 -27.10 11.89
N GLY A 655 -2.89 -28.13 11.67
CA GLY A 655 -3.57 -28.90 12.72
C GLY A 655 -2.85 -30.22 13.03
N GLU A 656 -3.39 -31.04 13.95
CA GLU A 656 -2.77 -32.32 14.30
C GLU A 656 -2.76 -33.32 13.13
N GLU A 657 -3.88 -33.43 12.40
CA GLU A 657 -4.03 -34.33 11.24
C GLU A 657 -4.74 -33.67 10.05
N GLU A 658 -4.93 -32.35 10.12
CA GLU A 658 -5.67 -31.52 9.19
C GLU A 658 -4.89 -30.24 8.88
N VAL A 659 -5.18 -29.65 7.72
CA VAL A 659 -4.62 -28.37 7.29
C VAL A 659 -5.77 -27.39 7.13
N THR A 660 -5.65 -26.24 7.80
CA THR A 660 -6.62 -25.16 7.72
C THR A 660 -6.06 -24.06 6.84
N LEU A 661 -6.77 -23.74 5.78
CA LEU A 661 -6.48 -22.66 4.85
C LEU A 661 -7.32 -21.43 5.21
N SER A 662 -6.78 -20.24 4.99
CA SER A 662 -7.46 -18.96 5.21
C SER A 662 -7.08 -17.96 4.11
N TRP A 663 -8.07 -17.29 3.50
CA TRP A 663 -7.85 -16.31 2.42
C TRP A 663 -9.03 -15.33 2.30
N THR A 664 -8.92 -14.31 1.46
CA THR A 664 -10.02 -13.39 1.14
C THR A 664 -10.75 -13.84 -0.12
N ALA A 665 -12.08 -14.00 -0.06
CA ALA A 665 -12.92 -14.51 -1.14
C ALA A 665 -12.89 -13.58 -2.37
N PRO A 666 -12.56 -14.11 -3.58
CA PRO A 666 -12.76 -13.39 -4.84
C PRO A 666 -14.24 -13.32 -5.26
N GLY A 667 -14.53 -12.48 -6.24
CA GLY A 667 -15.83 -12.42 -6.90
C GLY A 667 -16.05 -13.49 -7.98
N GLU A 668 -17.16 -13.32 -8.70
CA GLU A 668 -17.41 -13.97 -9.98
C GLU A 668 -16.53 -13.34 -11.05
N ASP A 669 -16.61 -12.01 -11.18
CA ASP A 669 -15.79 -11.20 -12.09
C ASP A 669 -14.89 -10.30 -11.24
N PHE A 670 -13.58 -10.58 -11.23
CA PHE A 670 -12.63 -9.93 -10.32
C PHE A 670 -13.08 -9.97 -8.84
N ASP A 671 -13.43 -8.82 -8.27
CA ASP A 671 -13.89 -8.63 -6.88
C ASP A 671 -15.41 -8.43 -6.78
N GLN A 672 -16.16 -8.69 -7.87
CA GLN A 672 -17.61 -8.48 -7.93
C GLN A 672 -18.37 -9.79 -7.93
N GLY A 673 -19.43 -9.86 -7.11
CA GLY A 673 -20.28 -11.03 -7.02
C GLY A 673 -19.70 -12.12 -6.12
N GLN A 674 -19.88 -13.37 -6.54
CA GLN A 674 -19.54 -14.56 -5.76
C GLN A 674 -19.02 -15.65 -6.69
N ALA A 675 -17.84 -16.16 -6.40
CA ALA A 675 -17.25 -17.27 -7.15
C ALA A 675 -18.15 -18.52 -7.14
N ASP A 676 -18.05 -19.35 -8.19
CA ASP A 676 -18.78 -20.61 -8.28
C ASP A 676 -18.11 -21.70 -7.44
N SER A 677 -16.78 -21.83 -7.57
CA SER A 677 -16.02 -22.86 -6.87
C SER A 677 -14.54 -22.54 -6.77
N TYR A 678 -13.83 -23.30 -5.94
CA TYR A 678 -12.37 -23.23 -5.80
C TYR A 678 -11.72 -24.53 -6.28
N GLU A 679 -10.66 -24.39 -7.08
CA GLU A 679 -9.71 -25.44 -7.42
C GLU A 679 -8.50 -25.32 -6.48
N ILE A 680 -8.56 -26.04 -5.36
CA ILE A 680 -7.45 -26.11 -4.40
C ILE A 680 -6.58 -27.30 -4.76
N ARG A 681 -5.29 -27.06 -4.98
CA ARG A 681 -4.33 -28.12 -5.26
C ARG A 681 -3.18 -28.12 -4.29
N MET A 682 -2.63 -29.31 -4.07
CA MET A 682 -1.50 -29.54 -3.19
C MET A 682 -0.40 -30.38 -3.83
N SER A 683 0.84 -30.20 -3.38
CA SER A 683 2.02 -30.93 -3.87
C SER A 683 3.06 -31.11 -2.76
N LYS A 684 3.88 -32.18 -2.86
CA LYS A 684 5.10 -32.38 -2.07
C LYS A 684 6.29 -31.61 -2.65
N SER A 685 6.21 -31.25 -3.94
CA SER A 685 7.23 -30.49 -4.69
C SER A 685 6.75 -29.08 -4.93
N LEU A 686 7.54 -28.09 -4.50
CA LEU A 686 7.31 -26.68 -4.78
C LEU A 686 7.33 -26.40 -6.29
N GLN A 687 8.31 -26.95 -7.00
CA GLN A 687 8.44 -26.76 -8.45
C GLN A 687 7.18 -27.22 -9.19
N ASN A 688 6.61 -28.36 -8.78
CA ASN A 688 5.41 -28.88 -9.44
C ASN A 688 4.20 -27.97 -9.23
N ILE A 689 4.07 -27.31 -8.08
CA ILE A 689 2.93 -26.40 -7.85
C ILE A 689 3.14 -25.03 -8.49
N GLN A 690 4.40 -24.58 -8.63
CA GLN A 690 4.77 -23.35 -9.33
C GLN A 690 4.63 -23.48 -10.86
N ASP A 691 5.23 -24.52 -11.45
CA ASP A 691 5.33 -24.66 -12.90
C ASP A 691 4.17 -25.44 -13.52
N ASP A 692 3.57 -26.36 -12.75
CA ASP A 692 2.62 -27.35 -13.27
C ASP A 692 1.44 -27.58 -12.32
N PHE A 693 0.81 -26.47 -11.93
CA PHE A 693 -0.38 -26.47 -11.07
C PHE A 693 -1.45 -27.48 -11.55
N ASN A 694 -1.66 -27.62 -12.86
CA ASN A 694 -2.69 -28.48 -13.43
C ASN A 694 -2.43 -29.99 -13.25
N ASN A 695 -1.22 -30.40 -12.89
CA ASN A 695 -0.87 -31.79 -12.56
C ASN A 695 -0.66 -32.03 -11.06
N ALA A 696 -0.72 -30.98 -10.23
CA ALA A 696 -0.72 -31.10 -8.77
C ALA A 696 -2.00 -31.78 -8.26
N ILE A 697 -2.00 -32.29 -7.03
CA ILE A 697 -3.10 -33.12 -6.51
C ILE A 697 -4.28 -32.24 -6.12
N LEU A 698 -5.45 -32.56 -6.67
CA LEU A 698 -6.69 -31.86 -6.36
C LEU A 698 -7.18 -32.21 -4.95
N VAL A 699 -7.41 -31.18 -4.14
CA VAL A 699 -8.04 -31.30 -2.81
C VAL A 699 -9.55 -31.36 -2.99
N ASN A 700 -10.22 -32.20 -2.20
CA ASN A 700 -11.67 -32.31 -2.26
C ASN A 700 -12.34 -31.06 -1.66
N THR A 701 -12.85 -30.19 -2.52
CA THR A 701 -13.54 -28.94 -2.16
C THR A 701 -15.07 -29.07 -2.09
N SER A 702 -15.63 -30.29 -2.11
CA SER A 702 -17.10 -30.51 -2.14
C SER A 702 -17.88 -29.90 -0.96
N LYS A 703 -17.18 -29.55 0.13
CA LYS A 703 -17.76 -28.95 1.34
C LYS A 703 -17.57 -27.43 1.40
N LEU A 704 -16.83 -26.86 0.45
CA LEU A 704 -16.51 -25.44 0.42
C LEU A 704 -17.52 -24.73 -0.47
N ASN A 705 -18.30 -23.85 0.13
CA ASN A 705 -19.22 -22.96 -0.59
C ASN A 705 -18.62 -21.57 -0.57
N PRO A 706 -18.18 -21.04 -1.72
CA PRO A 706 -17.60 -19.70 -1.79
C PRO A 706 -18.52 -18.66 -1.16
N GLN A 707 -17.96 -17.76 -0.37
CA GLN A 707 -18.66 -16.61 0.20
C GLN A 707 -18.63 -15.41 -0.77
N PRO A 708 -19.45 -14.36 -0.53
CA PRO A 708 -19.38 -13.13 -1.31
C PRO A 708 -17.98 -12.50 -1.28
N ALA A 709 -17.60 -11.82 -2.37
CA ALA A 709 -16.30 -11.19 -2.50
C ALA A 709 -15.94 -10.27 -1.31
N GLY A 710 -14.67 -10.28 -0.92
CA GLY A 710 -14.12 -9.46 0.19
C GLY A 710 -14.35 -10.05 1.59
N THR A 711 -15.00 -11.20 1.71
CA THR A 711 -15.16 -11.91 3.00
C THR A 711 -13.99 -12.85 3.28
N LYS A 712 -13.66 -13.07 4.56
CA LYS A 712 -12.61 -14.03 4.94
C LYS A 712 -13.15 -15.46 4.87
N GLU A 713 -12.46 -16.30 4.12
CA GLU A 713 -12.72 -17.73 3.93
C GLU A 713 -11.83 -18.57 4.84
N ILE A 714 -12.38 -19.67 5.35
CA ILE A 714 -11.65 -20.65 6.16
C ILE A 714 -12.05 -22.05 5.70
N PHE A 715 -11.07 -22.87 5.32
CA PHE A 715 -11.32 -24.24 4.86
C PHE A 715 -10.33 -25.24 5.43
N THR A 716 -10.84 -26.33 5.98
CA THR A 716 -10.02 -27.39 6.59
C THR A 716 -10.14 -28.71 5.83
N PHE A 717 -9.02 -29.35 5.53
CA PHE A 717 -8.98 -30.65 4.86
C PHE A 717 -7.94 -31.60 5.47
N SER A 718 -8.13 -32.92 5.28
CA SER A 718 -7.19 -33.94 5.76
C SER A 718 -6.36 -34.53 4.62
N PRO A 719 -5.02 -34.43 4.68
CA PRO A 719 -4.11 -34.92 3.63
C PRO A 719 -3.71 -36.40 3.78
N LYS A 720 -4.36 -37.18 4.66
CA LYS A 720 -3.96 -38.56 5.02
C LYS A 720 -3.76 -39.52 3.84
N PHE A 721 -4.53 -39.39 2.76
CA PHE A 721 -4.38 -40.23 1.56
C PHE A 721 -3.11 -39.91 0.75
N PHE A 722 -2.56 -38.70 0.89
CA PHE A 722 -1.41 -38.21 0.14
C PHE A 722 -0.07 -38.62 0.76
N ILE A 723 -0.04 -38.83 2.07
CA ILE A 723 1.18 -39.20 2.78
C ILE A 723 1.50 -40.70 2.58
N ASN A 724 0.50 -41.56 2.45
CA ASN A 724 0.65 -43.02 2.38
C ASN A 724 0.74 -43.59 0.93
N GLY A 725 1.18 -42.81 -0.05
CA GLY A 725 1.36 -43.26 -1.44
C GLY A 725 2.47 -44.31 -1.59
N PRO A 726 2.46 -45.18 -2.63
CA PRO A 726 3.30 -46.37 -2.71
C PRO A 726 4.78 -46.13 -3.08
N GLU A 727 5.26 -44.89 -3.04
CA GLU A 727 6.65 -44.56 -3.32
C GLU A 727 7.41 -44.28 -2.02
N HIS A 728 7.87 -45.35 -1.37
CA HIS A 728 9.17 -45.54 -0.72
C HIS A 728 9.02 -46.61 0.37
N GLN A 729 9.90 -47.63 0.32
CA GLN A 729 10.11 -48.53 1.44
C GLN A 729 10.47 -47.69 2.68
N PRO A 730 9.82 -47.87 3.83
CA PRO A 730 10.20 -47.14 5.02
C PRO A 730 11.56 -47.66 5.47
N ASP A 731 12.60 -46.85 5.30
CA ASP A 731 13.82 -47.02 6.05
C ASP A 731 13.47 -46.77 7.53
N GLU A 732 13.84 -47.72 8.38
CA GLU A 732 13.60 -47.67 9.81
C GLU A 732 14.25 -46.40 10.42
N GLU A 733 13.53 -45.75 11.34
CA GLU A 733 14.01 -44.75 12.32
C GLU A 733 14.06 -43.24 11.99
N THR A 734 13.24 -42.68 11.09
CA THR A 734 13.05 -41.20 11.07
C THR A 734 11.59 -40.76 11.10
N GLN A 735 11.29 -39.78 11.96
CA GLN A 735 10.02 -39.03 11.96
C GLN A 735 9.97 -38.18 10.68
N GLU A 736 9.48 -38.74 9.59
CA GLU A 736 9.35 -37.99 8.33
C GLU A 736 8.15 -37.04 8.39
N SER A 737 8.44 -35.77 8.61
CA SER A 737 7.48 -34.71 8.38
C SER A 737 7.27 -34.50 6.89
N HIS A 738 6.00 -34.56 6.50
CA HIS A 738 5.60 -34.42 5.12
C HIS A 738 5.22 -32.97 4.87
N ARG A 739 6.05 -32.27 4.08
CA ARG A 739 5.76 -30.91 3.63
C ARG A 739 4.71 -30.93 2.53
N ILE A 740 3.76 -30.02 2.61
CA ILE A 740 2.81 -29.77 1.56
C ILE A 740 2.82 -28.29 1.17
N TYR A 741 2.78 -28.06 -0.13
CA TYR A 741 2.56 -26.76 -0.74
C TYR A 741 1.14 -26.76 -1.28
N VAL A 742 0.40 -25.68 -1.03
CA VAL A 742 -0.99 -25.51 -1.42
C VAL A 742 -1.13 -24.20 -2.19
N ALA A 743 -1.86 -24.26 -3.29
CA ALA A 743 -2.24 -23.09 -4.06
C ALA A 743 -3.69 -23.24 -4.54
N ILE A 744 -4.33 -22.11 -4.81
CA ILE A 744 -5.76 -22.05 -5.13
C ILE A 744 -5.95 -21.30 -6.45
N ARG A 745 -6.91 -21.77 -7.24
CA ARG A 745 -7.57 -20.97 -8.29
C ARG A 745 -9.05 -20.86 -7.97
N THR A 746 -9.61 -19.73 -8.34
CA THR A 746 -11.04 -19.47 -8.21
C THR A 746 -11.68 -19.61 -9.57
N ILE A 747 -12.87 -20.21 -9.61
CA ILE A 747 -13.61 -20.52 -10.83
C ILE A 747 -14.95 -19.79 -10.78
N ASP A 748 -15.31 -19.13 -11.88
CA ASP A 748 -16.61 -18.49 -12.05
C ASP A 748 -17.68 -19.47 -12.57
N LYS A 749 -18.90 -18.98 -12.77
CA LYS A 749 -20.02 -19.81 -13.28
C LYS A 749 -19.85 -20.25 -14.74
N ASN A 750 -19.00 -19.57 -15.49
CA ASN A 750 -18.67 -19.86 -16.89
C ASN A 750 -17.39 -20.69 -17.06
N SER A 751 -16.84 -21.19 -15.94
CA SER A 751 -15.61 -21.98 -15.87
C SER A 751 -14.32 -21.24 -16.27
N LEU A 752 -14.31 -19.90 -16.25
CA LEU A 752 -13.05 -19.15 -16.30
C LEU A 752 -12.34 -19.26 -14.95
N LYS A 753 -11.02 -19.22 -14.99
CA LYS A 753 -10.15 -19.44 -13.84
C LYS A 753 -9.31 -18.20 -13.58
N SER A 754 -9.21 -17.82 -12.32
CA SER A 754 -8.22 -16.83 -11.89
C SER A 754 -6.78 -17.34 -12.07
N ALA A 755 -5.81 -16.42 -11.97
CA ALA A 755 -4.42 -16.83 -11.83
C ALA A 755 -4.21 -17.62 -10.53
N VAL A 756 -3.13 -18.39 -10.46
CA VAL A 756 -2.79 -19.16 -9.26
C VAL A 756 -2.48 -18.18 -8.13
N SER A 757 -3.01 -18.48 -6.94
CA SER A 757 -2.74 -17.71 -5.73
C SER A 757 -1.26 -17.67 -5.37
N ASN A 758 -0.89 -16.85 -4.38
CA ASN A 758 0.34 -17.10 -3.63
C ASN A 758 0.35 -18.54 -3.05
N ILE A 759 1.53 -19.09 -2.83
CA ILE A 759 1.70 -20.49 -2.38
C ILE A 759 1.77 -20.52 -0.86
N ALA A 760 0.82 -21.21 -0.24
CA ALA A 760 0.85 -21.47 1.19
C ALA A 760 1.53 -22.80 1.49
N GLN A 761 2.27 -22.85 2.60
CA GLN A 761 3.00 -24.03 3.03
C GLN A 761 2.48 -24.54 4.37
N ALA A 762 2.33 -25.85 4.51
CA ALA A 762 2.08 -26.52 5.78
C ALA A 762 2.96 -27.77 5.95
N SER A 763 3.34 -28.05 7.20
CA SER A 763 4.05 -29.28 7.58
C SER A 763 3.07 -30.23 8.27
N LEU A 764 3.13 -31.54 8.00
CA LEU A 764 2.28 -32.55 8.65
C LEU A 764 3.11 -33.60 9.36
N PHE A 765 2.70 -33.91 10.59
CA PHE A 765 3.31 -34.96 11.40
C PHE A 765 2.43 -36.19 11.38
N ILE A 766 2.96 -37.31 10.91
CA ILE A 766 2.36 -38.62 11.17
C ILE A 766 3.14 -39.26 12.32
N PRO A 767 2.54 -39.46 13.51
CA PRO A 767 3.17 -40.27 14.53
C PRO A 767 3.36 -41.70 13.98
N PRO A 768 4.53 -42.34 14.17
CA PRO A 768 4.74 -43.70 13.70
C PRO A 768 3.64 -44.60 14.27
N ASN A 769 2.98 -45.37 13.40
CA ASN A 769 1.95 -46.33 13.78
C ASN A 769 2.45 -47.14 14.97
N SER A 770 1.87 -46.91 16.15
CA SER A 770 2.15 -47.77 17.29
C SER A 770 1.65 -49.16 16.91
N ALA A 771 2.57 -50.12 16.83
CA ALA A 771 2.23 -51.51 16.58
C ALA A 771 1.11 -51.95 17.54
N PRO A 772 0.19 -52.85 17.12
CA PRO A 772 -0.97 -53.20 17.94
C PRO A 772 -0.49 -53.65 19.33
N VAL A 773 -1.11 -53.09 20.36
CA VAL A 773 -0.84 -53.29 21.80
C VAL A 773 -0.71 -54.78 22.19
N LEU A 774 -1.23 -55.70 21.36
CA LEU A 774 -1.15 -57.15 21.50
C LEU A 774 0.27 -57.72 21.69
N ALA A 775 1.31 -57.11 21.11
CA ALA A 775 2.67 -57.64 21.19
C ALA A 775 3.32 -57.42 22.57
N ARG A 776 3.00 -56.29 23.24
CA ARG A 776 3.56 -55.93 24.55
C ARG A 776 2.95 -56.80 25.66
N ASP A 777 1.65 -57.04 25.58
CA ASP A 777 0.94 -57.89 26.54
C ASP A 777 1.37 -59.37 26.41
N TYR A 778 1.63 -59.85 25.19
CA TYR A 778 2.18 -61.20 24.98
C TYR A 778 3.58 -61.35 25.58
N LEU A 779 4.47 -60.36 25.43
CA LEU A 779 5.81 -60.40 26.03
C LEU A 779 5.77 -60.33 27.56
N ILE A 780 4.91 -59.48 28.13
CA ILE A 780 4.73 -59.39 29.58
C ILE A 780 4.14 -60.69 30.13
N LEU A 781 3.13 -61.27 29.48
CA LEU A 781 2.53 -62.55 29.88
C LEU A 781 3.55 -63.70 29.81
N LYS A 782 4.38 -63.73 28.77
CA LYS A 782 5.46 -64.72 28.62
C LYS A 782 6.51 -64.55 29.72
N GLY A 783 6.88 -63.31 30.04
CA GLY A 783 7.78 -62.98 31.16
C GLY A 783 7.23 -63.44 32.50
N VAL A 784 5.96 -63.14 32.79
CA VAL A 784 5.29 -63.55 34.04
C VAL A 784 5.21 -65.08 34.16
N LEU A 785 4.84 -65.79 33.08
CA LEU A 785 4.78 -67.25 33.08
C LEU A 785 6.17 -67.89 33.32
N THR A 786 7.23 -67.34 32.74
CA THR A 786 8.60 -67.84 32.99
C THR A 786 9.07 -67.59 34.42
N ALA A 787 8.75 -66.43 35.01
CA ALA A 787 9.07 -66.11 36.39
C ALA A 787 8.32 -67.02 37.37
N MET A 788 7.02 -67.28 37.13
CA MET A 788 6.23 -68.19 37.95
C MET A 788 6.73 -69.64 37.86
N GLY A 789 7.17 -70.07 36.67
CA GLY A 789 7.82 -71.37 36.49
C GLY A 789 9.12 -71.51 37.30
N LEU A 790 9.98 -70.49 37.28
CA LEU A 790 11.22 -70.46 38.06
C LEU A 790 10.96 -70.46 39.58
N ILE A 791 9.98 -69.69 40.05
CA ILE A 791 9.58 -69.68 41.47
C ILE A 791 9.06 -71.06 41.90
N GLY A 792 8.25 -71.71 41.05
CA GLY A 792 7.76 -73.07 41.30
C GLY A 792 8.90 -74.08 41.45
N ILE A 793 9.91 -74.02 40.57
CA ILE A 793 11.09 -74.89 40.63
C ILE A 793 11.89 -74.61 41.91
N ILE A 794 12.10 -73.34 42.28
CA ILE A 794 12.81 -72.97 43.50
C ILE A 794 12.06 -73.51 44.74
N CYS A 795 10.75 -73.33 44.82
CA CYS A 795 9.95 -73.89 45.91
C CYS A 795 10.05 -75.41 45.98
N LEU A 796 10.02 -76.10 44.84
CA LEU A 796 10.15 -77.56 44.79
C LEU A 796 11.53 -78.01 45.27
N THR A 797 12.60 -77.32 44.86
CA THR A 797 13.95 -77.62 45.34
C THR A 797 14.10 -77.37 46.85
N ILE A 798 13.50 -76.31 47.40
CA ILE A 798 13.49 -76.08 48.85
C ILE A 798 12.75 -77.19 49.59
N VAL A 799 11.59 -77.63 49.09
CA VAL A 799 10.81 -78.74 49.68
C VAL A 799 11.60 -80.05 49.62
N VAL A 800 12.20 -80.37 48.48
CA VAL A 800 13.03 -81.58 48.32
C VAL A 800 14.25 -81.53 49.25
N THR A 801 14.92 -80.38 49.35
CA THR A 801 16.07 -80.18 50.24
C THR A 801 15.65 -80.31 51.70
N HIS A 802 14.48 -79.76 52.08
CA HIS A 802 13.93 -79.88 53.42
C HIS A 802 13.53 -81.32 53.75
N CYS A 803 12.94 -82.06 52.80
CA CYS A 803 12.64 -83.49 52.94
C CYS A 803 13.92 -84.33 53.09
N ILE A 804 14.97 -84.05 52.33
CA ILE A 804 16.27 -84.75 52.43
C ILE A 804 16.93 -84.45 53.79
N LEU A 805 16.92 -83.20 54.25
CA LEU A 805 17.44 -82.80 55.57
C LEU A 805 16.64 -83.44 56.72
N ASN A 806 15.31 -83.54 56.61
CA ASN A 806 14.48 -84.21 57.62
C ASN A 806 14.67 -85.74 57.61
N LYS A 807 14.91 -86.34 56.44
CA LYS A 807 15.23 -87.77 56.33
C LYS A 807 16.61 -88.08 56.94
N LYS A 808 17.58 -87.16 56.78
CA LYS A 808 18.91 -87.25 57.40
C LYS A 808 18.86 -87.06 58.92
N ARG A 809 18.08 -86.08 59.42
CA ARG A 809 17.81 -85.92 60.88
C ARG A 809 17.06 -87.10 61.52
N ARG A 810 16.22 -87.82 60.76
CA ARG A 810 15.58 -89.07 61.23
C ARG A 810 16.50 -90.30 61.15
N ALA A 811 17.55 -90.27 60.33
CA ALA A 811 18.58 -91.31 60.29
C ALA A 811 19.59 -91.15 61.44
N ASP A 812 20.08 -89.92 61.70
CA ASP A 812 21.01 -89.65 62.83
C ASP A 812 20.37 -89.90 64.22
N ARG A 813 19.05 -89.74 64.36
CA ARG A 813 18.35 -90.07 65.62
C ARG A 813 18.08 -91.56 65.85
N LYS A 814 18.37 -92.43 64.89
CA LYS A 814 18.25 -93.90 65.04
C LYS A 814 19.60 -94.59 65.24
N GLU A 815 20.73 -93.91 65.07
CA GLU A 815 22.07 -94.50 65.17
C GLU A 815 22.85 -94.12 66.44
N HIS A 816 22.30 -93.28 67.34
CA HIS A 816 22.94 -92.89 68.61
C HIS A 816 22.02 -93.08 69.84
N GLY A 817 21.25 -94.17 69.85
CA GLY A 817 20.34 -94.53 70.95
C GLY A 817 20.45 -95.99 71.41
N ILE A 818 21.57 -96.66 71.11
CA ILE A 818 21.98 -97.94 71.70
C ILE A 818 23.51 -97.87 71.89
N GLU A 819 23.94 -97.26 73.01
CA GLU A 819 25.11 -97.64 73.85
C GLU A 819 25.57 -96.48 74.78
N LEU A 820 25.29 -96.64 76.09
CA LEU A 820 26.00 -96.23 77.32
C LEU A 820 26.36 -94.75 77.69
N LEU A 821 25.99 -94.45 78.95
CA LEU A 821 26.34 -93.34 79.88
C LEU A 821 25.64 -91.98 79.74
#